data_AF-A0A0S7WQL8-F1
#
_entry.id   AF-A0A0S7WQL8-F1
#
_cell.length_a   1.000
_cell.length_b   1.000
_cell.length_c   1.000
_cell.angle_alpha   90.00
_cell.angle_beta   90.00
_cell.angle_gamma   90.00
#
_symmetry.space_group_name_H-M   'P 1'
#
loop_
_entity.id
_entity.type
_entity.pdbx_description
1 polymer ?
#
loop_
_entity_poly.entity_id
_entity_poly.type
_entity_poly.pdbx_seq_one_letter_code
_entity_poly.pdbx_strand_id
1 'polypeptide(L)'
;MQAICDTPAPPADWTRRDFDDHTWIRVPGNHPPYSGRRWGVISRMKLTNPGREFSPPCLARILMRGKFIVTDPSTVKSLKVSVDYRGGAIVTMNGKKIAGGHLPPGAETTPDALAEDYPEEVYLRADGSALGPFPPWSTKDREAGNVQRWLDRIRHLKEVPVPTDVLVKGTNVLAVEIRRAPYRELMLKLASGADMYRRGDILWGTCGFHGVKLAAEGVGVVPNVRRPKGLQMWNGDPLTPDNPTDYGDPAEPLRPVVLVGAPGGKFSGKVVLGSDAAVHNLHVVMGPLVHVKGKDAIGPTSVCVRRALPPAFDALTDAFPSEIPEWEVKRYRPQKGETPLISLGVVQPIWVTVAVPTRAVPGEYRGTLTILVRGENPVRVPVRLTLAGWKLPPPRRFQTVVDFMQSPESVALYYDVPLYGERHFRLMENAFKLLGEVGNWTVYIPLVAETNQGNEQTMVRWVRRPDGGYACDFRVMERYLDLATRHMGKPRIVCLRVWDYFLSSDYRKKKPAPPVPVSGLDPVTGTVSRIELPPYGTPEHKKLWQVLADGIRERLAGRGLEKAMVLGPCPDGVPSRDVVKTLNDVFPGVPWMGHSHGHKQNVRGAPIDLQFLVYTPPVPVDPLAERTYGWQPPNKIGQFCRTRADYPLSISRLLGEMCIQGRSRGFGRVGLDFWRVLKDKRGRRVGHIHARYPKSQWSNLDKEAMAFLPPGPKGAMPTARLLMMREGLQECEARIFIERALTDDVLRKKLSDGLVRRCDVLLADRTRGVMMSFENHCACGFCRPTWAWSGWQRWFNQRAYVTGYVSYIGSGWQKRSAELFDTAAEVARAVGTKRPMK
;
A
#
# COMPACT_ATOMS: atom_id res chain seq x y z
N MET A 1 7.30 -27.01 -13.24
CA MET A 1 6.76 -26.17 -12.14
C MET A 1 5.35 -25.78 -12.54
N GLN A 2 4.35 -26.15 -11.74
CA GLN A 2 2.96 -25.73 -11.98
C GLN A 2 2.80 -24.30 -11.45
N ALA A 3 2.13 -23.43 -12.20
CA ALA A 3 1.80 -22.09 -11.71
C ALA A 3 0.84 -22.24 -10.51
N ILE A 4 1.04 -21.42 -9.48
CA ILE A 4 0.21 -21.42 -8.27
C ILE A 4 -1.04 -20.54 -8.49
N CYS A 5 -0.96 -19.59 -9.42
CA CYS A 5 -2.05 -18.74 -9.84
C CYS A 5 -2.09 -18.64 -11.37
N ASP A 6 -3.18 -19.06 -11.99
CA ASP A 6 -3.51 -18.76 -13.38
C ASP A 6 -4.52 -17.62 -13.44
N THR A 7 -4.37 -16.74 -14.42
CA THR A 7 -5.37 -15.71 -14.73
C THR A 7 -6.31 -16.24 -15.81
N PRO A 8 -7.61 -15.92 -15.78
CA PRO A 8 -8.53 -16.31 -16.84
C PRO A 8 -8.06 -15.74 -18.19
N ALA A 9 -8.37 -16.46 -19.27
CA ALA A 9 -8.20 -15.95 -20.63
C ALA A 9 -8.99 -14.64 -20.82
N PRO A 10 -8.53 -13.73 -21.69
CA PRO A 10 -9.31 -12.55 -21.99
C PRO A 10 -10.64 -12.92 -22.66
N PRO A 11 -11.69 -12.10 -22.50
CA PRO A 11 -12.90 -12.23 -23.29
C PRO A 11 -12.58 -12.27 -24.78
N ALA A 12 -13.24 -13.15 -25.55
CA ALA A 12 -12.92 -13.35 -26.98
C ALA A 12 -13.02 -12.05 -27.82
N ASP A 13 -13.84 -11.11 -27.35
CA ASP A 13 -14.18 -9.85 -27.99
C ASP A 13 -13.29 -8.68 -27.52
N TRP A 14 -12.27 -8.93 -26.68
CA TRP A 14 -11.43 -7.91 -26.04
C TRP A 14 -10.68 -7.00 -27.01
N THR A 15 -10.59 -7.31 -28.31
CA THR A 15 -9.94 -6.49 -29.33
C THR A 15 -10.90 -5.56 -30.08
N ARG A 16 -12.22 -5.75 -29.90
CA ARG A 16 -13.23 -4.94 -30.58
C ARG A 16 -13.30 -3.53 -30.04
N ARG A 17 -13.82 -2.61 -30.84
CA ARG A 17 -13.98 -1.19 -30.47
C ARG A 17 -14.91 -0.99 -29.27
N ASP A 18 -16.00 -1.75 -29.20
CA ASP A 18 -17.07 -1.67 -28.20
C ASP A 18 -16.79 -2.39 -26.88
N PHE A 19 -15.66 -3.11 -26.78
CA PHE A 19 -15.28 -3.82 -25.56
C PHE A 19 -15.09 -2.86 -24.38
N ASP A 20 -15.71 -3.21 -23.25
CA ASP A 20 -15.65 -2.42 -22.01
C ASP A 20 -14.38 -2.73 -21.20
N ASP A 21 -13.32 -2.01 -21.52
CA ASP A 21 -12.03 -2.08 -20.84
C ASP A 21 -11.94 -1.21 -19.57
N HIS A 22 -13.04 -0.72 -18.97
CA HIS A 22 -12.97 0.25 -17.85
C HIS A 22 -12.23 -0.23 -16.59
N THR A 23 -12.15 -1.54 -16.38
CA THR A 23 -11.44 -2.15 -15.25
C THR A 23 -9.96 -2.40 -15.54
N TRP A 24 -9.52 -2.21 -16.78
CA TRP A 24 -8.11 -2.39 -17.15
C TRP A 24 -7.28 -1.25 -16.62
N ILE A 25 -5.99 -1.48 -16.38
CA ILE A 25 -5.11 -0.39 -15.94
C ILE A 25 -4.89 0.61 -17.08
N ARG A 26 -4.89 1.90 -16.76
CA ARG A 26 -4.41 2.95 -17.66
C ARG A 26 -3.00 3.32 -17.24
N VAL A 27 -2.07 3.35 -18.20
CA VAL A 27 -0.69 3.77 -17.96
C VAL A 27 -0.30 4.77 -19.04
N PRO A 28 -0.07 6.06 -18.71
CA PRO A 28 0.47 7.01 -19.67
C PRO A 28 1.98 6.80 -19.86
N GLY A 29 2.43 6.66 -21.10
CA GLY A 29 3.86 6.55 -21.43
C GLY A 29 4.53 5.25 -20.96
N ASN A 30 5.83 5.35 -20.58
CA ASN A 30 6.71 4.20 -20.28
C ASN A 30 6.07 3.14 -19.38
N HIS A 31 5.99 1.92 -19.90
CA HIS A 31 5.15 0.85 -19.39
C HIS A 31 5.79 0.04 -18.25
N PRO A 32 4.98 -0.58 -17.37
CA PRO A 32 5.39 -1.75 -16.60
C PRO A 32 6.05 -2.82 -17.49
N PRO A 33 7.17 -3.44 -17.07
CA PRO A 33 7.98 -3.17 -15.88
C PRO A 33 9.08 -2.12 -16.13
N TYR A 34 8.79 -0.84 -15.92
CA TYR A 34 9.77 0.24 -16.05
C TYR A 34 10.07 0.94 -14.71
N SER A 35 11.35 1.24 -14.48
CA SER A 35 11.87 1.88 -13.27
C SER A 35 12.39 3.30 -13.54
N GLY A 36 11.52 4.29 -13.33
CA GLY A 36 11.68 5.69 -13.79
C GLY A 36 12.81 6.56 -13.20
N ARG A 37 13.86 6.02 -12.57
CA ARG A 37 15.00 6.84 -12.09
C ARG A 37 16.27 6.78 -12.92
N ARG A 38 16.27 6.10 -14.07
CA ARG A 38 17.50 5.93 -14.83
C ARG A 38 17.63 6.81 -16.07
N TRP A 39 16.58 7.45 -16.59
CA TRP A 39 16.71 8.14 -17.88
C TRP A 39 17.61 9.39 -17.92
N GLY A 40 17.79 10.08 -16.78
CA GLY A 40 18.75 11.19 -16.69
C GLY A 40 20.23 10.79 -16.76
N VAL A 41 20.53 9.50 -16.56
CA VAL A 41 21.88 8.91 -16.70
C VAL A 41 21.97 8.02 -17.95
N ILE A 42 20.85 7.41 -18.39
CA ILE A 42 20.75 6.58 -19.61
C ILE A 42 20.94 7.42 -20.88
N SER A 43 20.47 8.66 -20.95
CA SER A 43 20.62 9.47 -22.16
C SER A 43 22.06 9.96 -22.42
N ARG A 44 23.00 9.74 -21.48
CA ARG A 44 24.43 10.10 -21.63
C ARG A 44 25.35 8.90 -21.89
N MET A 45 24.86 7.67 -21.80
CA MET A 45 25.64 6.46 -22.05
C MET A 45 24.91 5.64 -23.12
N LYS A 46 25.43 5.63 -24.36
CA LYS A 46 24.97 4.80 -25.49
C LYS A 46 25.13 3.28 -25.26
N LEU A 47 25.12 2.81 -24.02
CA LEU A 47 25.26 1.42 -23.60
C LEU A 47 24.31 1.13 -22.42
N THR A 48 23.17 0.55 -22.81
CA THR A 48 22.53 -0.61 -22.17
C THR A 48 22.13 -0.55 -20.68
N ASN A 49 20.81 -0.39 -20.45
CA ASN A 49 20.12 -1.27 -19.49
C ASN A 49 18.70 -1.71 -19.96
N PRO A 50 18.54 -2.33 -21.15
CA PRO A 50 17.28 -2.91 -21.65
C PRO A 50 16.77 -4.14 -20.85
N GLY A 51 17.36 -4.43 -19.68
CA GLY A 51 17.19 -5.73 -19.00
C GLY A 51 16.57 -5.68 -17.61
N ARG A 52 16.12 -4.52 -17.11
CA ARG A 52 15.34 -4.44 -15.85
C ARG A 52 13.83 -4.37 -16.05
N GLU A 53 13.37 -4.78 -17.22
CA GLU A 53 12.00 -5.22 -17.38
C GLU A 53 11.86 -6.60 -16.77
N PHE A 54 11.45 -6.67 -15.49
CA PHE A 54 11.10 -7.93 -14.83
C PHE A 54 9.74 -8.42 -15.36
N SER A 55 9.69 -8.82 -16.63
CA SER A 55 8.65 -9.75 -17.09
C SER A 55 8.94 -11.11 -16.46
N PRO A 56 8.08 -11.62 -15.57
CA PRO A 56 8.38 -12.88 -14.91
C PRO A 56 8.32 -14.03 -15.93
N PRO A 57 9.14 -15.09 -15.80
CA PRO A 57 9.11 -16.24 -16.72
C PRO A 57 7.75 -16.95 -16.87
N CYS A 58 6.86 -16.69 -15.92
CA CYS A 58 5.50 -17.19 -15.91
C CYS A 58 4.50 -16.35 -16.71
N LEU A 59 4.85 -15.13 -17.12
CA LEU A 59 3.96 -14.27 -17.89
C LEU A 59 3.72 -14.92 -19.25
N ALA A 60 2.51 -15.45 -19.44
CA ALA A 60 2.15 -16.15 -20.67
C ALA A 60 1.76 -15.16 -21.79
N ARG A 61 1.00 -14.12 -21.45
CA ARG A 61 0.45 -13.15 -22.40
C ARG A 61 0.43 -11.73 -21.83
N ILE A 62 0.62 -10.74 -22.70
CA ILE A 62 0.36 -9.31 -22.42
C ILE A 62 -0.72 -8.85 -23.40
N LEU A 63 -1.73 -8.16 -22.89
CA LEU A 63 -2.87 -7.66 -23.67
C LEU A 63 -2.97 -6.16 -23.47
N MET A 64 -2.95 -5.40 -24.56
CA MET A 64 -2.96 -3.94 -24.52
C MET A 64 -3.93 -3.38 -25.55
N ARG A 65 -4.56 -2.26 -25.21
CA ARG A 65 -5.45 -1.49 -26.08
C ARG A 65 -5.04 -0.03 -26.01
N GLY A 66 -5.03 0.65 -27.15
CA GLY A 66 -4.87 2.10 -27.27
C GLY A 66 -5.98 2.68 -28.14
N LYS A 67 -6.52 3.84 -27.75
CA LYS A 67 -7.60 4.52 -28.47
C LYS A 67 -7.09 5.78 -29.16
N PHE A 68 -7.65 6.06 -30.33
CA PHE A 68 -7.41 7.28 -31.09
C PHE A 68 -8.65 7.67 -31.90
N ILE A 69 -8.71 8.92 -32.35
CA ILE A 69 -9.87 9.46 -33.09
C ILE A 69 -9.49 9.58 -34.56
N VAL A 70 -10.35 9.04 -35.43
CA VAL A 70 -10.34 9.26 -36.88
C VAL A 70 -11.47 10.21 -37.23
N THR A 71 -11.14 11.39 -37.74
CA THR A 71 -12.12 12.43 -38.13
C THR A 71 -12.78 12.10 -39.47
N ASP A 72 -11.99 11.60 -40.41
CA ASP A 72 -12.42 11.16 -41.73
C ASP A 72 -11.48 10.06 -42.25
N PRO A 73 -11.93 8.79 -42.29
CA PRO A 73 -11.13 7.67 -42.78
C PRO A 73 -10.61 7.85 -44.22
N SER A 74 -11.35 8.57 -45.08
CA SER A 74 -10.99 8.75 -46.50
C SER A 74 -9.77 9.66 -46.70
N THR A 75 -9.43 10.47 -45.69
CA THR A 75 -8.30 11.42 -45.73
C THR A 75 -7.04 10.90 -45.03
N VAL A 76 -7.07 9.67 -44.53
CA VAL A 76 -5.92 8.98 -43.93
C VAL A 76 -5.06 8.43 -45.06
N LYS A 77 -3.92 9.07 -45.34
CA LYS A 77 -3.05 8.70 -46.49
C LYS A 77 -2.16 7.50 -46.20
N SER A 78 -1.51 7.50 -45.04
CA SER A 78 -0.66 6.40 -44.58
C SER A 78 -0.83 6.26 -43.08
N LEU A 79 -1.24 5.09 -42.61
CA LEU A 79 -1.27 4.75 -41.19
C LEU A 79 -0.45 3.50 -40.99
N LYS A 80 0.58 3.58 -40.15
CA LYS A 80 1.54 2.50 -39.93
C LYS A 80 1.69 2.21 -38.45
N VAL A 81 1.76 0.93 -38.10
CA VAL A 81 2.06 0.47 -36.74
C VAL A 81 3.44 -0.19 -36.70
N SER A 82 4.22 0.17 -35.69
CA SER A 82 5.43 -0.55 -35.31
C SER A 82 5.30 -1.05 -33.87
N VAL A 83 5.73 -2.28 -33.62
CA VAL A 83 5.72 -2.90 -32.29
C VAL A 83 7.07 -3.54 -32.02
N ASP A 84 7.65 -3.21 -30.88
CA ASP A 84 8.86 -3.83 -30.34
C ASP A 84 8.46 -4.70 -29.14
N TYR A 85 8.88 -5.98 -29.13
CA TYR A 85 8.40 -6.96 -28.17
C TYR A 85 9.37 -8.13 -27.95
N ARG A 86 9.11 -8.94 -26.93
CA ARG A 86 9.72 -10.25 -26.70
C ARG A 86 8.66 -11.33 -26.81
N GLY A 87 8.96 -12.42 -27.52
CA GLY A 87 8.02 -13.50 -27.81
C GLY A 87 7.37 -13.34 -29.18
N GLY A 88 6.06 -13.56 -29.30
CA GLY A 88 5.28 -13.44 -30.52
C GLY A 88 4.23 -12.34 -30.37
N ALA A 89 3.86 -11.63 -31.43
CA ALA A 89 2.89 -10.54 -31.35
C ALA A 89 1.75 -10.70 -32.36
N ILE A 90 0.55 -10.30 -31.96
CA ILE A 90 -0.64 -10.18 -32.80
C ILE A 90 -1.13 -8.74 -32.68
N VAL A 91 -1.33 -8.07 -33.82
CA VAL A 91 -1.80 -6.69 -33.88
C VAL A 91 -3.15 -6.66 -34.57
N THR A 92 -4.11 -6.01 -33.92
CA THR A 92 -5.50 -5.93 -34.34
C THR A 92 -5.97 -4.47 -34.34
N MET A 93 -6.73 -4.07 -35.35
CA MET A 93 -7.40 -2.78 -35.45
C MET A 93 -8.91 -3.01 -35.43
N ASN A 94 -9.62 -2.43 -34.45
CA ASN A 94 -11.08 -2.56 -34.30
C ASN A 94 -11.60 -4.02 -34.35
N GLY A 95 -10.85 -4.97 -33.79
CA GLY A 95 -11.18 -6.40 -33.82
C GLY A 95 -10.74 -7.15 -35.09
N LYS A 96 -10.25 -6.47 -36.12
CA LYS A 96 -9.70 -7.10 -37.34
C LYS A 96 -8.17 -7.21 -37.25
N LYS A 97 -7.62 -8.41 -37.44
CA LYS A 97 -6.17 -8.62 -37.45
C LYS A 97 -5.53 -7.84 -38.60
N ILE A 98 -4.43 -7.15 -38.33
CA ILE A 98 -3.64 -6.45 -39.34
C ILE A 98 -2.21 -7.01 -39.48
N ALA A 99 -1.66 -7.62 -38.43
CA ALA A 99 -0.37 -8.32 -38.50
C ALA A 99 -0.20 -9.39 -37.41
N GLY A 100 0.70 -10.32 -37.65
CA GLY A 100 1.26 -11.24 -36.67
C GLY A 100 2.76 -11.42 -36.93
N GLY A 101 3.55 -11.69 -35.89
CA GLY A 101 4.99 -11.89 -36.05
C GLY A 101 5.59 -12.81 -35.00
N HIS A 102 6.46 -13.71 -35.45
CA HIS A 102 7.16 -14.71 -34.64
C HIS A 102 6.20 -15.68 -33.93
N LEU A 103 5.26 -16.22 -34.70
CA LEU A 103 4.20 -17.13 -34.25
C LEU A 103 4.17 -18.35 -35.19
N PRO A 104 4.19 -19.58 -34.67
CA PRO A 104 4.05 -20.78 -35.49
C PRO A 104 2.75 -20.79 -36.30
N PRO A 105 2.70 -21.51 -37.45
CA PRO A 105 1.46 -21.71 -38.18
C PRO A 105 0.32 -22.22 -37.27
N GLY A 106 -0.86 -21.59 -37.32
CA GLY A 106 -2.02 -21.95 -36.50
C GLY A 106 -1.95 -21.53 -35.02
N ALA A 107 -0.85 -20.92 -34.56
CA ALA A 107 -0.74 -20.45 -33.18
C ALA A 107 -1.80 -19.37 -32.87
N GLU A 108 -2.10 -18.51 -33.81
CA GLU A 108 -2.99 -17.35 -33.62
C GLU A 108 -4.39 -17.74 -33.14
N THR A 109 -4.95 -18.82 -33.68
CA THR A 109 -6.29 -19.34 -33.31
C THR A 109 -6.26 -20.27 -32.10
N THR A 110 -5.07 -20.60 -31.60
CA THR A 110 -4.87 -21.51 -30.46
C THR A 110 -4.57 -20.67 -29.21
N PRO A 111 -5.46 -20.58 -28.20
CA PRO A 111 -5.34 -19.63 -27.08
C PRO A 111 -4.03 -19.71 -26.28
N ASP A 112 -3.46 -20.91 -26.14
CA ASP A 112 -2.28 -21.19 -25.32
C ASP A 112 -1.01 -21.50 -26.15
N ALA A 113 -1.06 -21.28 -27.46
CA ALA A 113 0.10 -21.52 -28.30
C ALA A 113 1.25 -20.56 -27.96
N LEU A 114 2.44 -21.12 -27.81
CA LEU A 114 3.67 -20.37 -27.62
C LEU A 114 4.10 -19.67 -28.92
N ALA A 115 4.87 -18.60 -28.76
CA ALA A 115 5.57 -17.98 -29.86
C ALA A 115 6.74 -18.84 -30.35
N GLU A 116 7.31 -18.48 -31.51
CA GLU A 116 8.51 -19.13 -32.04
C GLU A 116 9.67 -19.05 -31.04
N ASP A 117 10.50 -20.09 -30.98
CA ASP A 117 11.70 -20.12 -30.14
C ASP A 117 12.72 -19.07 -30.59
N TYR A 118 13.56 -18.64 -29.67
CA TYR A 118 14.69 -17.76 -29.97
C TYR A 118 15.90 -18.57 -30.43
N PRO A 119 16.75 -17.99 -31.29
CA PRO A 119 17.97 -18.64 -31.71
C PRO A 119 18.97 -18.71 -30.54
N GLU A 120 19.91 -19.65 -30.57
CA GLU A 120 20.78 -19.99 -29.44
C GLU A 120 21.68 -18.81 -28.98
N GLU A 121 22.02 -17.94 -29.91
CA GLU A 121 22.94 -16.82 -29.74
C GLU A 121 22.43 -15.80 -28.73
N VAL A 122 21.11 -15.70 -28.52
CA VAL A 122 20.54 -14.79 -27.51
C VAL A 122 20.61 -15.35 -26.09
N TYR A 123 20.95 -16.64 -25.94
CA TYR A 123 21.11 -17.33 -24.66
C TYR A 123 22.58 -17.53 -24.29
N LEU A 124 23.49 -17.56 -25.26
CA LEU A 124 24.90 -17.86 -25.07
C LEU A 124 25.81 -16.68 -25.43
N ARG A 125 26.98 -16.61 -24.79
CA ARG A 125 28.12 -15.81 -25.24
C ARG A 125 28.80 -16.51 -26.43
N ALA A 126 29.74 -15.81 -27.07
CA ALA A 126 30.54 -16.38 -28.15
C ALA A 126 31.36 -17.62 -27.73
N ASP A 127 31.74 -17.72 -26.45
CA ASP A 127 32.48 -18.86 -25.88
C ASP A 127 31.58 -20.04 -25.46
N GLY A 128 30.28 -20.00 -25.79
CA GLY A 128 29.31 -21.04 -25.43
C GLY A 128 28.81 -20.99 -23.98
N SER A 129 29.33 -20.08 -23.14
CA SER A 129 28.83 -19.89 -21.78
C SER A 129 27.50 -19.11 -21.76
N ALA A 130 26.69 -19.28 -20.71
CA ALA A 130 25.39 -18.63 -20.62
C ALA A 130 25.49 -17.09 -20.57
N LEU A 131 24.81 -16.41 -21.48
CA LEU A 131 24.69 -14.94 -21.50
C LEU A 131 23.72 -14.50 -20.40
N GLY A 132 24.14 -13.54 -19.58
CA GLY A 132 23.29 -13.01 -18.49
C GLY A 132 21.93 -12.49 -18.99
N PRO A 133 20.90 -12.45 -18.14
CA PRO A 133 19.58 -11.93 -18.52
C PRO A 133 19.58 -10.43 -18.81
N PHE A 134 20.54 -9.66 -18.26
CA PHE A 134 20.57 -8.21 -18.40
C PHE A 134 21.97 -7.57 -18.34
N PRO A 135 22.17 -6.44 -19.05
CA PRO A 135 23.40 -5.65 -18.98
C PRO A 135 23.59 -4.82 -17.71
N PRO A 136 24.84 -4.69 -17.23
CA PRO A 136 25.91 -5.69 -17.26
C PRO A 136 25.78 -6.62 -16.06
N TRP A 137 25.71 -7.92 -16.32
CA TRP A 137 25.68 -8.97 -15.30
C TRP A 137 27.10 -9.33 -14.80
N SER A 138 28.10 -9.15 -15.66
CA SER A 138 29.52 -9.26 -15.39
C SER A 138 30.30 -8.29 -16.29
N THR A 139 31.60 -8.12 -16.02
CA THR A 139 32.50 -7.32 -16.87
C THR A 139 32.64 -7.89 -18.28
N LYS A 140 32.55 -9.23 -18.44
CA LYS A 140 32.56 -9.93 -19.74
C LYS A 140 31.33 -9.63 -20.60
N ASP A 141 30.21 -9.24 -19.99
CA ASP A 141 28.99 -8.96 -20.73
C ASP A 141 28.97 -7.54 -21.35
N ARG A 142 30.02 -6.75 -21.17
CA ARG A 142 30.15 -5.40 -21.77
C ARG A 142 30.73 -5.40 -23.17
N GLU A 143 31.17 -6.55 -23.67
CA GLU A 143 31.66 -6.72 -25.04
C GLU A 143 30.54 -6.45 -26.05
N ALA A 144 30.87 -5.77 -27.17
CA ALA A 144 29.88 -5.34 -28.17
C ALA A 144 29.03 -6.51 -28.73
N GLY A 145 29.63 -7.69 -28.90
CA GLY A 145 28.91 -8.89 -29.36
C GLY A 145 27.85 -9.39 -28.38
N ASN A 146 28.10 -9.29 -27.06
CA ASN A 146 27.12 -9.66 -26.04
C ASN A 146 26.00 -8.62 -25.91
N VAL A 147 26.31 -7.34 -26.20
CA VAL A 147 25.31 -6.28 -26.28
C VAL A 147 24.33 -6.51 -27.42
N GLN A 148 24.82 -6.84 -28.61
CA GLN A 148 23.96 -7.12 -29.76
C GLN A 148 23.04 -8.32 -29.50
N ARG A 149 23.58 -9.43 -28.95
CA ARG A 149 22.80 -10.62 -28.56
C ARG A 149 21.64 -10.32 -27.59
N TRP A 150 21.78 -9.29 -26.74
CA TRP A 150 20.65 -8.82 -25.92
C TRP A 150 19.61 -8.02 -26.69
N LEU A 151 20.05 -7.18 -27.63
CA LEU A 151 19.15 -6.42 -28.50
C LEU A 151 18.35 -7.36 -29.39
N ASP A 152 18.95 -8.47 -29.84
CA ASP A 152 18.29 -9.50 -30.65
C ASP A 152 17.20 -10.28 -29.89
N ARG A 153 17.13 -10.15 -28.56
CA ARG A 153 15.97 -10.62 -27.79
C ARG A 153 14.71 -9.81 -28.11
N ILE A 154 14.86 -8.57 -28.59
CA ILE A 154 13.76 -7.71 -28.99
C ILE A 154 13.43 -8.01 -30.45
N ARG A 155 12.22 -8.52 -30.66
CA ARG A 155 11.61 -8.77 -31.97
C ARG A 155 10.81 -7.55 -32.40
N HIS A 156 10.61 -7.43 -33.70
CA HIS A 156 10.03 -6.22 -34.30
C HIS A 156 8.96 -6.56 -35.34
N LEU A 157 7.86 -5.81 -35.30
CA LEU A 157 6.99 -5.56 -36.44
C LEU A 157 7.21 -4.09 -36.83
N LYS A 158 7.74 -3.83 -38.02
CA LYS A 158 8.12 -2.47 -38.43
C LYS A 158 7.19 -1.97 -39.54
N GLU A 159 6.63 -0.78 -39.33
CA GLU A 159 5.90 -0.04 -40.36
C GLU A 159 4.78 -0.83 -41.04
N VAL A 160 4.11 -1.71 -40.29
CA VAL A 160 2.98 -2.50 -40.80
C VAL A 160 1.88 -1.53 -41.22
N PRO A 161 1.44 -1.54 -42.49
CA PRO A 161 0.36 -0.68 -42.95
C PRO A 161 -0.96 -1.10 -42.29
N VAL A 162 -1.73 -0.11 -41.85
CA VAL A 162 -3.10 -0.29 -41.37
C VAL A 162 -4.05 -0.02 -42.55
N PRO A 163 -4.82 -1.02 -43.01
CA PRO A 163 -5.78 -0.80 -44.08
C PRO A 163 -6.82 0.27 -43.72
N THR A 164 -7.19 1.13 -44.67
CA THR A 164 -8.16 2.21 -44.39
C THR A 164 -9.58 1.70 -44.22
N ASP A 165 -9.93 0.56 -44.80
CA ASP A 165 -11.25 -0.10 -44.69
C ASP A 165 -11.53 -0.71 -43.30
N VAL A 166 -10.50 -0.84 -42.45
CA VAL A 166 -10.66 -1.23 -41.05
C VAL A 166 -10.84 -0.04 -40.11
N LEU A 167 -10.66 1.18 -40.61
CA LEU A 167 -10.87 2.42 -39.86
C LEU A 167 -12.33 2.86 -39.95
N VAL A 168 -12.80 3.49 -38.88
CA VAL A 168 -14.15 4.05 -38.80
C VAL A 168 -14.09 5.49 -38.31
N LYS A 169 -15.04 6.33 -38.71
CA LYS A 169 -15.17 7.68 -38.14
C LYS A 169 -15.41 7.59 -36.62
N GLY A 170 -14.71 8.42 -35.85
CA GLY A 170 -14.75 8.45 -34.39
C GLY A 170 -13.64 7.63 -33.73
N THR A 171 -13.94 7.03 -32.57
CA THR A 171 -12.96 6.24 -31.81
C THR A 171 -12.58 4.96 -32.54
N ASN A 172 -11.28 4.69 -32.64
CA ASN A 172 -10.69 3.45 -33.14
C ASN A 172 -9.81 2.85 -32.04
N VAL A 173 -9.62 1.53 -32.10
CA VAL A 173 -8.83 0.78 -31.12
C VAL A 173 -7.73 0.00 -31.82
N LEU A 174 -6.49 0.28 -31.43
CA LEU A 174 -5.34 -0.58 -31.68
C LEU A 174 -5.19 -1.54 -30.50
N ALA A 175 -5.27 -2.85 -30.76
CA ALA A 175 -5.03 -3.89 -29.77
C ALA A 175 -3.75 -4.66 -30.12
N VAL A 176 -2.92 -4.92 -29.11
CA VAL A 176 -1.68 -5.68 -29.22
C VAL A 176 -1.70 -6.81 -28.20
N GLU A 177 -1.53 -8.02 -28.69
CA GLU A 177 -1.28 -9.20 -27.86
C GLU A 177 0.16 -9.65 -28.04
N ILE A 178 0.84 -9.95 -26.94
CA ILE A 178 2.17 -10.55 -26.95
C ILE A 178 2.10 -11.89 -26.24
N ARG A 179 2.66 -12.93 -26.85
CA ARG A 179 2.71 -14.30 -26.32
C ARG A 179 4.13 -14.72 -25.99
N ARG A 180 4.27 -15.49 -24.92
CA ARG A 180 5.55 -16.03 -24.45
C ARG A 180 6.15 -17.01 -25.47
N ALA A 181 7.45 -16.89 -25.75
CA ALA A 181 8.23 -17.92 -26.44
C ALA A 181 8.69 -19.04 -25.46
N PRO A 182 8.95 -20.27 -25.93
CA PRO A 182 9.45 -21.34 -25.06
C PRO A 182 10.77 -20.96 -24.37
N TYR A 183 11.05 -21.64 -23.25
CA TYR A 183 12.34 -21.58 -22.59
C TYR A 183 13.20 -22.75 -23.04
N ARG A 184 14.42 -22.47 -23.51
CA ARG A 184 15.37 -23.49 -23.94
C ARG A 184 15.78 -24.39 -22.77
N GLU A 185 15.92 -25.69 -23.03
CA GLU A 185 16.23 -26.71 -22.02
C GLU A 185 17.50 -26.37 -21.22
N LEU A 186 18.54 -25.86 -21.89
CA LEU A 186 19.78 -25.42 -21.25
C LEU A 186 19.52 -24.39 -20.14
N MET A 187 18.66 -23.40 -20.40
CA MET A 187 18.34 -22.35 -19.43
C MET A 187 17.55 -22.92 -18.25
N LEU A 188 16.67 -23.89 -18.51
CA LEU A 188 15.95 -24.59 -17.44
C LEU A 188 16.88 -25.43 -16.57
N LYS A 189 17.88 -26.10 -17.16
CA LYS A 189 18.93 -26.84 -16.42
C LYS A 189 19.75 -25.90 -15.55
N LEU A 190 20.26 -24.80 -16.11
CA LEU A 190 20.99 -23.78 -15.35
C LEU A 190 20.17 -23.20 -14.19
N ALA A 191 18.89 -22.91 -14.43
CA ALA A 191 17.98 -22.44 -13.39
C ALA A 191 17.71 -23.52 -12.32
N SER A 192 17.57 -24.79 -12.69
CA SER A 192 17.32 -25.86 -11.71
C SER A 192 18.46 -26.06 -10.70
N GLY A 193 19.71 -25.88 -11.14
CA GLY A 193 20.90 -26.00 -10.30
C GLY A 193 21.23 -24.74 -9.49
N ALA A 194 20.55 -23.62 -9.76
CA ALA A 194 20.81 -22.34 -9.13
C ALA A 194 20.03 -22.16 -7.82
N ASP A 195 20.59 -21.37 -6.89
CA ASP A 195 19.86 -20.88 -5.73
C ASP A 195 18.72 -19.93 -6.16
N MET A 196 17.73 -19.76 -5.29
CA MET A 196 16.53 -18.94 -5.51
C MET A 196 16.82 -17.52 -6.02
N TYR A 197 17.89 -16.88 -5.55
CA TYR A 197 18.21 -15.51 -5.97
C TYR A 197 18.72 -15.51 -7.40
N ARG A 198 19.47 -16.54 -7.79
CA ARG A 198 20.00 -16.71 -9.14
C ARG A 198 18.99 -17.26 -10.15
N ARG A 199 17.89 -17.93 -9.75
CA ARG A 199 16.92 -18.54 -10.69
C ARG A 199 16.18 -17.55 -11.59
N GLY A 200 15.48 -16.57 -10.99
CA GLY A 200 14.80 -15.51 -11.75
C GLY A 200 15.77 -14.59 -12.49
N ASP A 201 17.02 -14.64 -12.05
CA ASP A 201 18.20 -13.95 -12.54
C ASP A 201 18.94 -14.76 -13.64
N ILE A 202 18.49 -15.97 -13.98
CA ILE A 202 18.99 -16.77 -15.11
C ILE A 202 17.95 -16.77 -16.23
N LEU A 203 16.67 -16.87 -15.89
CA LEU A 203 15.56 -16.87 -16.84
C LEU A 203 15.08 -15.44 -17.11
N TRP A 204 15.46 -14.87 -18.26
CA TRP A 204 14.87 -13.61 -18.73
C TRP A 204 13.45 -13.83 -19.26
N GLY A 205 12.55 -12.84 -19.14
CA GLY A 205 11.16 -12.96 -19.61
C GLY A 205 11.03 -13.00 -21.13
N THR A 206 10.55 -14.11 -21.69
CA THR A 206 10.31 -14.29 -23.14
C THR A 206 8.92 -13.80 -23.61
N CYS A 207 8.18 -13.13 -22.72
CA CYS A 207 6.98 -12.35 -23.02
C CYS A 207 7.20 -10.93 -22.51
N GLY A 208 7.27 -9.93 -23.39
CA GLY A 208 7.61 -8.57 -22.98
C GLY A 208 7.21 -7.53 -24.00
N PHE A 209 6.81 -6.35 -23.52
CA PHE A 209 6.47 -5.20 -24.34
C PHE A 209 7.60 -4.17 -24.26
N HIS A 210 8.12 -3.73 -25.41
CA HIS A 210 9.21 -2.74 -25.50
C HIS A 210 8.71 -1.40 -26.04
N GLY A 211 7.79 -1.41 -27.01
CA GLY A 211 7.25 -0.19 -27.57
C GLY A 211 6.14 -0.44 -28.59
N VAL A 212 5.27 0.56 -28.74
CA VAL A 212 4.31 0.64 -29.85
C VAL A 212 4.30 2.06 -30.39
N LYS A 213 4.28 2.18 -31.71
CA LYS A 213 4.15 3.46 -32.41
C LYS A 213 3.08 3.31 -33.48
N LEU A 214 2.06 4.16 -33.41
CA LEU A 214 1.08 4.35 -34.49
C LEU A 214 1.34 5.72 -35.11
N ALA A 215 1.69 5.75 -36.39
CA ALA A 215 2.04 6.97 -37.11
C ALA A 215 1.13 7.15 -38.32
N ALA A 216 0.57 8.36 -38.47
CA ALA A 216 -0.34 8.72 -39.55
C ALA A 216 0.25 9.87 -40.39
N GLU A 217 0.00 9.86 -41.68
CA GLU A 217 0.13 11.00 -42.59
C GLU A 217 -1.25 11.51 -43.01
N GLY A 218 -1.42 12.83 -43.05
CA GLY A 218 -2.69 13.50 -43.38
C GLY A 218 -3.40 14.09 -42.16
N VAL A 219 -4.63 14.56 -42.36
CA VAL A 219 -5.44 15.29 -41.36
C VAL A 219 -6.62 14.47 -40.81
N GLY A 220 -6.80 13.24 -41.29
CA GLY A 220 -7.92 12.35 -40.94
C GLY A 220 -7.81 11.69 -39.56
N VAL A 221 -6.73 11.92 -38.81
CA VAL A 221 -6.47 11.32 -37.49
C VAL A 221 -6.07 12.40 -36.49
N VAL A 222 -6.59 12.32 -35.27
CA VAL A 222 -6.18 13.19 -34.16
C VAL A 222 -5.09 12.48 -33.34
N PRO A 223 -3.88 13.06 -33.23
CA PRO A 223 -2.82 12.49 -32.40
C PRO A 223 -3.18 12.54 -30.91
N ASN A 224 -3.15 11.39 -30.24
CA ASN A 224 -3.32 11.25 -28.79
C ASN A 224 -1.96 11.11 -28.09
N VAL A 225 -1.09 12.11 -28.27
CA VAL A 225 0.33 12.06 -27.82
C VAL A 225 0.70 13.20 -26.88
N ARG A 226 -0.25 14.08 -26.56
CA ARG A 226 -0.08 15.23 -25.66
C ARG A 226 -1.39 15.53 -24.96
N ARG A 227 -1.31 16.21 -23.81
CA ARG A 227 -2.47 16.71 -23.07
C ARG A 227 -3.40 17.51 -24.01
N PRO A 228 -4.69 17.15 -24.11
CA PRO A 228 -5.68 17.91 -24.85
C PRO A 228 -5.91 19.30 -24.26
N LYS A 229 -6.35 20.25 -25.10
CA LYS A 229 -6.69 21.60 -24.66
C LYS A 229 -7.99 21.61 -23.85
N GLY A 230 -8.08 22.52 -22.90
CA GLY A 230 -9.26 22.76 -22.07
C GLY A 230 -9.39 21.78 -20.90
N LEU A 231 -10.53 21.86 -20.22
CA LEU A 231 -10.85 21.01 -19.08
C LEU A 231 -11.08 19.55 -19.50
N GLN A 232 -10.50 18.62 -18.74
CA GLN A 232 -10.69 17.19 -18.88
C GLN A 232 -11.18 16.57 -17.56
N MET A 233 -11.93 15.48 -17.70
CA MET A 233 -12.34 14.63 -16.58
C MET A 233 -12.18 13.16 -16.96
N TRP A 234 -11.54 12.35 -16.11
CA TRP A 234 -11.46 10.91 -16.31
C TRP A 234 -11.59 10.14 -15.01
N ASN A 235 -12.03 8.88 -15.11
CA ASN A 235 -12.10 7.96 -13.99
C ASN A 235 -10.70 7.57 -13.52
N GLY A 236 -10.45 7.62 -12.22
CA GLY A 236 -9.21 7.12 -11.63
C GLY A 236 -9.47 5.87 -10.78
N ASP A 237 -8.65 4.84 -10.92
CA ASP A 237 -8.69 3.70 -10.00
C ASP A 237 -8.14 4.14 -8.62
N PRO A 238 -8.86 3.91 -7.50
CA PRO A 238 -8.38 4.22 -6.15
C PRO A 238 -7.06 3.54 -5.74
N LEU A 239 -6.66 2.47 -6.42
CA LEU A 239 -5.38 1.79 -6.20
C LEU A 239 -4.26 2.30 -7.10
N THR A 240 -4.56 3.15 -8.09
CA THR A 240 -3.56 3.75 -9.00
C THR A 240 -3.08 5.10 -8.48
N PRO A 241 -1.75 5.35 -8.31
CA PRO A 241 -1.24 6.67 -8.01
C PRO A 241 -1.36 7.57 -9.24
N ASP A 242 -1.61 8.86 -9.01
CA ASP A 242 -1.66 9.87 -10.07
C ASP A 242 -0.32 10.62 -10.15
N ASN A 243 0.03 11.12 -11.33
CA ASN A 243 1.23 11.90 -11.59
C ASN A 243 0.91 13.26 -12.23
N PRO A 244 1.75 14.29 -12.04
CA PRO A 244 1.57 15.60 -12.66
C PRO A 244 1.49 15.58 -14.19
N THR A 245 2.00 14.52 -14.81
CA THR A 245 2.06 14.33 -16.25
C THR A 245 0.84 13.59 -16.82
N ASP A 246 -0.06 13.09 -15.96
CA ASP A 246 -1.20 12.30 -16.39
C ASP A 246 -2.26 13.18 -17.07
N TYR A 247 -2.90 12.65 -18.09
CA TYR A 247 -4.05 13.27 -18.75
C TYR A 247 -5.04 12.19 -19.18
N GLY A 248 -6.33 12.56 -19.27
CA GLY A 248 -7.37 11.64 -19.69
C GLY A 248 -7.28 11.36 -21.19
N ASP A 249 -7.53 10.11 -21.57
CA ASP A 249 -7.64 9.72 -22.98
C ASP A 249 -8.87 10.43 -23.61
N PRO A 250 -8.69 11.32 -24.59
CA PRO A 250 -9.79 12.07 -25.21
C PRO A 250 -10.78 11.18 -25.97
N ALA A 251 -10.43 9.93 -26.25
CA ALA A 251 -11.30 8.96 -26.90
C ALA A 251 -12.10 8.10 -25.90
N GLU A 252 -11.92 8.29 -24.58
CA GLU A 252 -12.69 7.62 -23.54
C GLU A 252 -13.82 8.51 -22.99
N PRO A 253 -15.06 8.00 -22.91
CA PRO A 253 -16.13 8.71 -22.22
C PRO A 253 -15.91 8.65 -20.70
N LEU A 254 -16.37 9.69 -20.00
CA LEU A 254 -16.48 9.67 -18.55
C LEU A 254 -17.52 8.63 -18.12
N ARG A 255 -17.13 7.73 -17.21
CA ARG A 255 -17.97 6.66 -16.65
C ARG A 255 -18.35 6.97 -15.20
N PRO A 256 -19.28 6.21 -14.59
CA PRO A 256 -19.56 6.36 -13.16
C PRO A 256 -18.34 6.05 -12.29
N VAL A 257 -18.15 6.82 -11.21
CA VAL A 257 -17.28 6.42 -10.09
C VAL A 257 -17.99 5.30 -9.33
N VAL A 258 -17.36 4.13 -9.25
CA VAL A 258 -17.94 2.92 -8.64
C VAL A 258 -17.36 2.69 -7.24
N LEU A 259 -18.25 2.44 -6.29
CA LEU A 259 -17.95 2.07 -4.91
C LEU A 259 -18.70 0.78 -4.57
N VAL A 260 -18.07 -0.09 -3.79
CA VAL A 260 -18.65 -1.34 -3.28
C VAL A 260 -18.43 -1.42 -1.78
N GLY A 261 -19.42 -1.91 -1.03
CA GLY A 261 -19.28 -1.95 0.41
C GLY A 261 -20.46 -2.56 1.17
N ALA A 262 -20.49 -2.25 2.46
CA ALA A 262 -21.47 -2.77 3.41
C ALA A 262 -21.89 -1.66 4.41
N PRO A 263 -23.13 -1.70 4.95
CA PRO A 263 -23.57 -0.81 6.01
C PRO A 263 -22.60 -0.72 7.19
N GLY A 264 -22.29 0.50 7.63
CA GLY A 264 -21.35 0.79 8.72
C GLY A 264 -19.90 1.03 8.28
N GLY A 265 -19.56 0.78 7.01
CA GLY A 265 -18.22 1.03 6.47
C GLY A 265 -18.03 2.41 5.83
N LYS A 266 -16.78 2.71 5.44
CA LYS A 266 -16.38 3.89 4.68
C LYS A 266 -15.67 3.46 3.41
N PHE A 267 -16.20 3.85 2.25
CA PHE A 267 -15.71 3.42 0.93
C PHE A 267 -15.43 4.62 0.04
N SER A 268 -14.44 4.50 -0.84
CA SER A 268 -13.90 5.63 -1.58
C SER A 268 -13.84 5.34 -3.07
N GLY A 269 -14.18 6.35 -3.86
CA GLY A 269 -13.96 6.39 -5.31
C GLY A 269 -13.12 7.60 -5.70
N LYS A 270 -12.62 7.60 -6.94
CA LYS A 270 -11.73 8.65 -7.44
C LYS A 270 -12.10 9.05 -8.86
N VAL A 271 -12.09 10.36 -9.10
CA VAL A 271 -12.14 10.98 -10.43
C VAL A 271 -11.02 11.99 -10.52
N VAL A 272 -10.49 12.26 -11.71
CA VAL A 272 -9.36 13.16 -11.88
C VAL A 272 -9.74 14.29 -12.83
N LEU A 273 -9.52 15.52 -12.37
CA LEU A 273 -9.60 16.72 -13.17
C LEU A 273 -8.24 16.99 -13.80
N GLY A 274 -8.21 17.35 -15.08
CA GLY A 274 -7.02 17.88 -15.72
C GLY A 274 -7.32 19.09 -16.59
N SER A 275 -6.29 19.89 -16.88
CA SER A 275 -6.38 21.02 -17.80
C SER A 275 -4.99 21.34 -18.35
N ASP A 276 -4.91 21.91 -19.55
CA ASP A 276 -3.68 22.51 -20.09
C ASP A 276 -3.40 23.91 -19.54
N ALA A 277 -4.28 24.47 -18.71
CA ALA A 277 -4.12 25.78 -18.08
C ALA A 277 -4.44 25.72 -16.57
N ALA A 278 -4.15 26.81 -15.86
CA ALA A 278 -4.53 26.97 -14.46
C ALA A 278 -6.06 26.88 -14.26
N VAL A 279 -6.47 26.29 -13.13
CA VAL A 279 -7.88 26.09 -12.78
C VAL A 279 -8.27 27.04 -11.67
N HIS A 280 -9.27 27.89 -11.92
CA HIS A 280 -9.74 28.89 -10.96
C HIS A 280 -11.11 28.54 -10.36
N ASN A 281 -11.25 28.80 -9.06
CA ASN A 281 -12.46 28.59 -8.26
C ASN A 281 -13.08 27.19 -8.43
N LEU A 282 -12.25 26.15 -8.25
CA LEU A 282 -12.73 24.77 -8.23
C LEU A 282 -13.67 24.55 -7.04
N HIS A 283 -14.93 24.26 -7.31
CA HIS A 283 -15.91 23.87 -6.31
C HIS A 283 -16.51 22.51 -6.68
N VAL A 284 -16.58 21.60 -5.71
CA VAL A 284 -17.03 20.22 -5.93
C VAL A 284 -18.11 19.88 -4.92
N VAL A 285 -19.28 19.48 -5.43
CA VAL A 285 -20.45 19.17 -4.60
C VAL A 285 -20.95 17.77 -4.91
N MET A 286 -21.19 16.98 -3.88
CA MET A 286 -21.83 15.69 -4.01
C MET A 286 -23.32 15.80 -3.64
N GLY A 287 -24.22 15.39 -4.54
CA GLY A 287 -25.64 15.22 -4.21
C GLY A 287 -25.90 13.97 -3.34
N PRO A 288 -27.13 13.78 -2.82
CA PRO A 288 -27.46 12.56 -2.11
C PRO A 288 -27.30 11.32 -3.02
N LEU A 289 -26.92 10.20 -2.42
CA LEU A 289 -26.95 8.89 -3.06
C LEU A 289 -28.34 8.28 -2.78
N VAL A 290 -29.15 8.06 -3.81
CA VAL A 290 -30.53 7.58 -3.69
C VAL A 290 -30.61 6.11 -4.10
N HIS A 291 -31.29 5.29 -3.31
CA HIS A 291 -31.47 3.87 -3.58
C HIS A 291 -32.31 3.65 -4.83
N VAL A 292 -31.86 2.80 -5.76
CA VAL A 292 -32.48 2.65 -7.09
C VAL A 292 -33.88 2.02 -7.03
N LYS A 293 -34.15 1.15 -6.05
CA LYS A 293 -35.43 0.41 -5.92
C LYS A 293 -36.31 0.86 -4.74
N GLY A 294 -35.97 1.94 -4.07
CA GLY A 294 -36.64 2.32 -2.81
C GLY A 294 -36.49 3.80 -2.46
N LYS A 295 -36.99 4.17 -1.28
CA LYS A 295 -36.97 5.57 -0.80
C LYS A 295 -35.76 5.91 0.07
N ASP A 296 -34.88 4.94 0.34
CA ASP A 296 -33.69 5.18 1.19
C ASP A 296 -32.68 6.07 0.46
N ALA A 297 -31.98 6.92 1.22
CA ALA A 297 -30.99 7.84 0.68
C ALA A 297 -29.85 8.06 1.69
N ILE A 298 -28.63 8.08 1.19
CA ILE A 298 -27.45 8.48 1.94
C ILE A 298 -27.22 9.96 1.65
N GLY A 299 -27.51 10.78 2.66
CA GLY A 299 -27.42 12.23 2.55
C GLY A 299 -25.98 12.76 2.38
N PRO A 300 -25.82 14.00 1.92
CA PRO A 300 -24.51 14.58 1.63
C PRO A 300 -23.59 14.68 2.87
N THR A 301 -24.15 14.74 4.09
CA THR A 301 -23.36 14.73 5.34
C THR A 301 -22.63 13.42 5.59
N SER A 302 -23.04 12.33 4.93
CA SER A 302 -22.36 11.04 4.94
C SER A 302 -21.27 10.95 3.86
N VAL A 303 -21.11 11.97 3.02
CA VAL A 303 -20.12 11.99 1.95
C VAL A 303 -19.07 13.06 2.22
N CYS A 304 -17.81 12.67 2.11
CA CYS A 304 -16.69 13.60 2.18
C CYS A 304 -15.99 13.64 0.83
N VAL A 305 -15.91 14.84 0.24
CA VAL A 305 -15.15 15.10 -0.98
C VAL A 305 -13.83 15.73 -0.59
N ARG A 306 -12.73 15.19 -1.10
CA ARG A 306 -11.36 15.69 -0.86
C ARG A 306 -10.61 15.78 -2.17
N ARG A 307 -9.61 16.64 -2.23
CA ARG A 307 -8.63 16.68 -3.30
C ARG A 307 -7.30 16.14 -2.81
N ALA A 308 -6.54 15.52 -3.71
CA ALA A 308 -5.19 15.06 -3.42
C ALA A 308 -4.15 16.16 -3.62
N LEU A 309 -3.17 16.25 -2.71
CA LEU A 309 -2.17 17.30 -2.73
C LEU A 309 -0.91 16.89 -3.52
N PRO A 310 -0.39 17.79 -4.37
CA PRO A 310 0.85 17.57 -5.13
C PRO A 310 2.10 17.45 -4.22
N PRO A 311 3.22 16.86 -4.67
CA PRO A 311 3.46 16.18 -5.95
C PRO A 311 3.13 14.68 -5.98
N ALA A 312 2.95 14.07 -4.82
CA ALA A 312 2.71 12.62 -4.73
C ALA A 312 1.23 12.26 -4.85
N PHE A 313 0.32 13.26 -4.79
CA PHE A 313 -1.13 13.08 -4.78
C PHE A 313 -1.63 12.06 -3.74
N ASP A 314 -0.94 12.00 -2.60
CA ASP A 314 -1.29 11.08 -1.51
C ASP A 314 -2.02 11.79 -0.36
N ALA A 315 -1.53 12.95 0.09
CA ALA A 315 -2.19 13.69 1.17
C ALA A 315 -3.53 14.27 0.70
N LEU A 316 -4.57 14.16 1.52
CA LEU A 316 -5.93 14.56 1.15
C LEU A 316 -6.41 15.73 2.01
N THR A 317 -7.08 16.68 1.37
CA THR A 317 -7.72 17.82 2.04
C THR A 317 -9.11 18.08 1.45
N ASP A 318 -10.03 18.53 2.29
CA ASP A 318 -11.35 19.04 1.91
C ASP A 318 -11.32 20.53 1.51
N ALA A 319 -10.17 21.20 1.65
CA ALA A 319 -10.01 22.59 1.23
C ALA A 319 -9.69 22.70 -0.26
N PHE A 320 -10.56 23.37 -1.01
CA PHE A 320 -10.35 23.70 -2.42
C PHE A 320 -9.82 25.14 -2.54
N PRO A 321 -8.63 25.35 -3.15
CA PRO A 321 -8.06 26.68 -3.29
C PRO A 321 -8.80 27.48 -4.39
N SER A 322 -8.69 28.80 -4.33
CA SER A 322 -9.20 29.70 -5.39
C SER A 322 -8.48 29.51 -6.71
N GLU A 323 -7.27 28.96 -6.69
CA GLU A 323 -6.47 28.67 -7.87
C GLU A 323 -5.65 27.38 -7.68
N ILE A 324 -5.61 26.58 -8.74
CA ILE A 324 -4.68 25.46 -8.90
C ILE A 324 -3.77 25.82 -10.07
N PRO A 325 -2.51 26.20 -9.81
CA PRO A 325 -1.60 26.61 -10.86
C PRO A 325 -1.15 25.42 -11.71
N GLU A 326 -0.64 25.72 -12.89
CA GLU A 326 0.04 24.74 -13.73
C GLU A 326 1.28 24.17 -13.03
N TRP A 327 1.60 22.93 -13.38
CA TRP A 327 2.80 22.28 -12.90
C TRP A 327 4.07 22.86 -13.56
N GLU A 328 4.92 23.52 -12.77
CA GLU A 328 6.26 23.89 -13.21
C GLU A 328 7.28 22.77 -12.92
N VAL A 329 7.90 22.21 -13.95
CA VAL A 329 9.05 21.30 -13.76
C VAL A 329 10.34 22.11 -13.63
N LYS A 330 10.78 22.36 -12.40
CA LYS A 330 12.02 23.12 -12.11
C LYS A 330 13.33 22.46 -12.59
N ARG A 331 13.32 21.27 -13.22
CA ARG A 331 14.54 20.49 -13.52
C ARG A 331 14.58 19.68 -14.82
N TYR A 332 13.68 19.87 -15.78
CA TYR A 332 13.77 19.16 -17.06
C TYR A 332 14.60 19.98 -18.06
N ARG A 333 15.76 19.44 -18.46
CA ARG A 333 16.55 19.94 -19.60
C ARG A 333 16.41 18.93 -20.73
N PRO A 334 15.58 19.16 -21.76
CA PRO A 334 15.52 18.29 -22.93
C PRO A 334 16.90 18.25 -23.63
N GLN A 335 17.25 17.11 -24.24
CA GLN A 335 18.44 17.07 -25.09
C GLN A 335 18.19 17.79 -26.42
N LYS A 336 19.26 18.27 -27.08
CA LYS A 336 19.19 18.99 -28.35
C LYS A 336 18.60 18.07 -29.43
N GLY A 337 17.39 18.38 -29.92
CA GLY A 337 16.65 17.59 -30.91
C GLY A 337 15.49 16.76 -30.36
N GLU A 338 15.27 16.71 -29.05
CA GLU A 338 14.08 16.10 -28.45
C GLU A 338 12.95 17.14 -28.32
N THR A 339 11.80 16.88 -28.94
CA THR A 339 10.55 17.57 -28.57
C THR A 339 10.15 17.09 -27.18
N PRO A 340 9.94 17.98 -26.18
CA PRO A 340 9.44 17.55 -24.89
C PRO A 340 8.08 16.86 -25.06
N LEU A 341 8.04 15.53 -24.90
CA LEU A 341 6.81 14.73 -24.92
C LEU A 341 5.94 14.99 -23.68
N ILE A 342 6.44 15.76 -22.70
CA ILE A 342 5.74 16.05 -21.45
C ILE A 342 5.02 17.39 -21.59
N SER A 343 3.73 17.33 -21.89
CA SER A 343 2.83 18.48 -21.74
C SER A 343 2.42 18.60 -20.27
N LEU A 344 2.97 19.60 -19.58
CA LEU A 344 2.56 19.94 -18.22
C LEU A 344 1.23 20.68 -18.25
N GLY A 345 0.52 20.66 -17.14
CA GLY A 345 -0.78 21.30 -16.97
C GLY A 345 -1.26 21.09 -15.55
N VAL A 346 -2.56 21.14 -15.32
CA VAL A 346 -3.18 20.77 -14.04
C VAL A 346 -3.53 19.29 -14.04
N VAL A 347 -3.23 18.62 -12.92
CA VAL A 347 -3.78 17.31 -12.56
C VAL A 347 -4.25 17.42 -11.12
N GLN A 348 -5.53 17.16 -10.88
CA GLN A 348 -6.15 17.24 -9.56
C GLN A 348 -7.06 16.03 -9.33
N PRO A 349 -6.56 14.99 -8.65
CA PRO A 349 -7.39 13.87 -8.21
C PRO A 349 -8.38 14.34 -7.14
N ILE A 350 -9.64 13.94 -7.31
CA ILE A 350 -10.78 14.22 -6.44
C ILE A 350 -11.31 12.89 -5.91
N TRP A 351 -11.27 12.75 -4.60
CA TRP A 351 -11.68 11.57 -3.85
C TRP A 351 -13.06 11.78 -3.24
N VAL A 352 -13.95 10.81 -3.43
CA VAL A 352 -15.29 10.78 -2.83
C VAL A 352 -15.33 9.62 -1.84
N THR A 353 -15.44 9.91 -0.54
CA THR A 353 -15.58 8.88 0.51
C THR A 353 -17.00 8.89 1.06
N VAL A 354 -17.69 7.77 1.00
CA VAL A 354 -19.04 7.58 1.56
C VAL A 354 -18.94 6.82 2.89
N ALA A 355 -19.32 7.47 3.98
CA ALA A 355 -19.54 6.84 5.29
C ALA A 355 -20.97 6.28 5.36
N VAL A 356 -21.09 4.98 5.10
CA VAL A 356 -22.38 4.31 4.93
C VAL A 356 -23.05 4.12 6.29
N PRO A 357 -24.26 4.68 6.51
CA PRO A 357 -24.99 4.45 7.75
C PRO A 357 -25.24 2.96 8.01
N THR A 358 -25.18 2.52 9.28
CA THR A 358 -25.42 1.11 9.67
C THR A 358 -26.85 0.62 9.38
N ARG A 359 -27.77 1.55 9.14
CA ARG A 359 -29.17 1.31 8.78
C ARG A 359 -29.46 1.36 7.28
N ALA A 360 -28.47 1.70 6.45
CA ALA A 360 -28.65 1.81 5.01
C ALA A 360 -29.17 0.49 4.43
N VAL A 361 -30.14 0.58 3.53
CA VAL A 361 -30.76 -0.58 2.88
C VAL A 361 -29.78 -1.18 1.86
N PRO A 362 -29.61 -2.52 1.80
CA PRO A 362 -28.76 -3.16 0.79
C PRO A 362 -29.30 -2.93 -0.63
N GLY A 363 -28.39 -2.78 -1.60
CA GLY A 363 -28.75 -2.52 -3.00
C GLY A 363 -27.87 -1.45 -3.65
N GLU A 364 -28.27 -1.01 -4.85
CA GLU A 364 -27.56 0.02 -5.61
C GLU A 364 -28.09 1.43 -5.24
N TYR A 365 -27.17 2.35 -5.00
CA TYR A 365 -27.43 3.78 -4.86
C TYR A 365 -26.78 4.57 -5.99
N ARG A 366 -27.47 5.61 -6.45
CA ARG A 366 -26.97 6.53 -7.49
C ARG A 366 -26.99 7.96 -7.01
N GLY A 367 -25.97 8.71 -7.40
CA GLY A 367 -25.86 10.14 -7.13
C GLY A 367 -24.98 10.82 -8.17
N THR A 368 -24.79 12.13 -8.00
CA THR A 368 -24.01 12.94 -8.93
C THR A 368 -23.05 13.83 -8.16
N LEU A 369 -21.77 13.73 -8.54
CA LEU A 369 -20.73 14.67 -8.15
C LEU A 369 -20.69 15.77 -9.21
N THR A 370 -20.95 17.01 -8.80
CA THR A 370 -20.94 18.18 -9.68
C THR A 370 -19.64 18.95 -9.47
N ILE A 371 -18.90 19.16 -10.55
CA ILE A 371 -17.64 19.89 -10.57
C ILE A 371 -17.88 21.22 -11.28
N LEU A 372 -17.57 22.30 -10.57
CA LEU A 372 -17.75 23.67 -11.01
C LEU A 372 -16.37 24.33 -11.07
N VAL A 373 -16.04 24.88 -12.23
CA VAL A 373 -14.81 25.63 -12.49
C VAL A 373 -15.19 26.95 -13.13
N ARG A 374 -14.54 28.05 -12.77
CA ARG A 374 -14.84 29.36 -13.35
C ARG A 374 -14.62 29.33 -14.86
N GLY A 375 -15.63 29.78 -15.62
CA GLY A 375 -15.56 29.89 -17.07
C GLY A 375 -15.83 28.59 -17.83
N GLU A 376 -16.10 27.49 -17.11
CA GLU A 376 -16.38 26.18 -17.68
C GLU A 376 -17.83 25.74 -17.39
N ASN A 377 -18.39 24.90 -18.24
CA ASN A 377 -19.69 24.30 -17.97
C ASN A 377 -19.61 23.30 -16.80
N PRO A 378 -20.64 23.21 -15.93
CA PRO A 378 -20.67 22.23 -14.86
C PRO A 378 -20.50 20.78 -15.37
N VAL A 379 -19.49 20.07 -14.87
CA VAL A 379 -19.26 18.66 -15.19
C VAL A 379 -19.98 17.78 -14.17
N ARG A 380 -20.86 16.91 -14.65
CA ARG A 380 -21.64 15.98 -13.80
C ARG A 380 -21.06 14.58 -13.90
N VAL A 381 -20.41 14.12 -12.83
CA VAL A 381 -19.83 12.78 -12.72
C VAL A 381 -20.82 11.85 -12.00
N PRO A 382 -21.33 10.78 -12.65
CA PRO A 382 -22.18 9.81 -11.96
C PRO A 382 -21.40 9.07 -10.88
N VAL A 383 -22.04 8.78 -9.75
CA VAL A 383 -21.47 7.97 -8.66
C VAL A 383 -22.42 6.82 -8.37
N ARG A 384 -21.89 5.60 -8.29
CA ARG A 384 -22.64 4.38 -7.97
C ARG A 384 -22.04 3.72 -6.74
N LEU A 385 -22.90 3.36 -5.79
CA LEU A 385 -22.52 2.59 -4.60
C LEU A 385 -23.36 1.32 -4.53
N THR A 386 -22.72 0.16 -4.54
CA THR A 386 -23.37 -1.14 -4.32
C THR A 386 -23.16 -1.58 -2.88
N LEU A 387 -24.24 -1.79 -2.14
CA LEU A 387 -24.22 -2.22 -0.74
C LEU A 387 -24.70 -3.66 -0.57
N ALA A 388 -23.85 -4.50 -0.01
CA ALA A 388 -24.20 -5.85 0.43
C ALA A 388 -25.05 -5.84 1.71
N GLY A 389 -25.75 -6.95 1.95
CA GLY A 389 -26.64 -7.14 3.11
C GLY A 389 -25.95 -7.42 4.45
N TRP A 390 -24.63 -7.32 4.53
CA TRP A 390 -23.85 -7.63 5.74
C TRP A 390 -23.51 -6.35 6.50
N LYS A 391 -23.64 -6.37 7.83
CA LYS A 391 -23.31 -5.21 8.68
C LYS A 391 -21.88 -5.32 9.18
N LEU A 392 -21.04 -4.39 8.76
CA LEU A 392 -19.66 -4.30 9.20
C LEU A 392 -19.61 -3.93 10.70
N PRO A 393 -18.77 -4.60 11.53
CA PRO A 393 -18.52 -4.15 12.88
C PRO A 393 -17.84 -2.77 12.91
N PRO A 394 -18.00 -1.95 13.96
CA PRO A 394 -17.27 -0.70 14.07
C PRO A 394 -15.75 -0.97 14.20
N PRO A 395 -14.86 -0.06 13.74
CA PRO A 395 -13.40 -0.27 13.74
C PRO A 395 -12.81 -0.70 15.10
N ARG A 396 -13.32 -0.18 16.21
CA ARG A 396 -12.92 -0.57 17.58
C ARG A 396 -13.16 -2.06 17.92
N ARG A 397 -13.88 -2.80 17.07
CA ARG A 397 -14.12 -4.24 17.19
C ARG A 397 -13.42 -5.06 16.11
N PHE A 398 -12.60 -4.43 15.27
CA PHE A 398 -11.81 -5.16 14.28
C PHE A 398 -10.90 -6.19 14.97
N GLN A 399 -10.89 -7.39 14.40
CA GLN A 399 -10.11 -8.53 14.89
C GLN A 399 -8.69 -8.51 14.33
N THR A 400 -8.48 -7.87 13.18
CA THR A 400 -7.15 -7.65 12.62
C THR A 400 -6.33 -6.75 13.54
N VAL A 401 -5.12 -7.19 13.90
CA VAL A 401 -4.19 -6.42 14.76
C VAL A 401 -3.55 -5.30 13.95
N VAL A 402 -3.65 -4.08 14.44
CA VAL A 402 -3.07 -2.88 13.80
C VAL A 402 -2.31 -2.05 14.84
N ASP A 403 -1.04 -1.76 14.56
CA ASP A 403 -0.17 -0.91 15.40
C ASP A 403 0.48 0.22 14.58
N PHE A 404 -0.16 1.39 14.65
CA PHE A 404 0.39 2.68 14.28
C PHE A 404 0.90 3.39 15.54
N MET A 405 2.21 3.51 15.67
CA MET A 405 2.87 4.22 16.76
C MET A 405 2.67 5.73 16.63
N GLN A 406 2.32 6.39 17.73
CA GLN A 406 2.18 7.85 17.81
C GLN A 406 3.51 8.48 18.25
N SER A 407 3.79 9.70 17.80
CA SER A 407 4.93 10.53 18.18
C SER A 407 4.48 11.93 18.60
N PRO A 408 3.96 12.10 19.83
CA PRO A 408 3.54 13.41 20.35
C PRO A 408 4.63 14.49 20.19
N GLU A 409 5.88 14.18 20.50
CA GLU A 409 6.98 15.15 20.39
C GLU A 409 7.26 15.57 18.94
N SER A 410 7.04 14.69 17.95
CA SER A 410 7.13 15.10 16.54
C SER A 410 6.08 16.14 16.20
N VAL A 411 4.86 15.99 16.75
CA VAL A 411 3.78 16.95 16.55
C VAL A 411 4.14 18.30 17.17
N ALA A 412 4.58 18.31 18.44
CA ALA A 412 4.98 19.54 19.13
C ALA A 412 6.11 20.28 18.39
N LEU A 413 7.18 19.59 18.00
CA LEU A 413 8.35 20.16 17.33
C LEU A 413 8.03 20.68 15.92
N TYR A 414 7.08 20.06 15.22
CA TYR A 414 6.70 20.50 13.89
C TYR A 414 5.90 21.81 13.90
N TYR A 415 4.97 21.97 14.85
CA TYR A 415 4.15 23.18 14.97
C TYR A 415 4.72 24.24 15.90
N ASP A 416 5.86 23.95 16.52
CA ASP A 416 6.54 24.83 17.48
C ASP A 416 5.58 25.23 18.61
N VAL A 417 5.05 24.22 19.30
CA VAL A 417 4.10 24.39 20.41
C VAL A 417 4.62 23.76 21.70
N PRO A 418 4.25 24.30 22.87
CA PRO A 418 4.54 23.67 24.14
C PRO A 418 4.02 22.23 24.18
N LEU A 419 4.91 21.30 24.52
CA LEU A 419 4.59 19.88 24.63
C LEU A 419 3.48 19.67 25.68
N TYR A 420 2.48 18.88 25.32
CA TYR A 420 1.27 18.59 26.11
C TYR A 420 0.41 19.82 26.50
N GLY A 421 0.63 20.98 25.88
CA GLY A 421 -0.27 22.13 26.02
C GLY A 421 -1.59 21.97 25.24
N GLU A 422 -2.54 22.90 25.45
CA GLU A 422 -3.85 22.89 24.80
C GLU A 422 -3.77 22.80 23.27
N ARG A 423 -2.96 23.66 22.65
CA ARG A 423 -2.77 23.66 21.20
C ARG A 423 -2.17 22.33 20.71
N HIS A 424 -1.27 21.73 21.47
CA HIS A 424 -0.67 20.45 21.13
C HIS A 424 -1.71 19.31 21.15
N PHE A 425 -2.55 19.22 22.18
CA PHE A 425 -3.64 18.24 22.23
C PHE A 425 -4.64 18.40 21.08
N ARG A 426 -4.97 19.65 20.69
CA ARG A 426 -5.81 19.91 19.50
C ARG A 426 -5.19 19.39 18.20
N LEU A 427 -3.86 19.50 18.05
CA LEU A 427 -3.15 18.99 16.87
C LEU A 427 -3.09 17.46 16.85
N MET A 428 -2.88 16.82 17.99
CA MET A 428 -2.89 15.35 18.12
C MET A 428 -4.27 14.75 17.90
N GLU A 429 -5.35 15.49 18.19
CA GLU A 429 -6.72 14.97 18.06
C GLU A 429 -7.04 14.44 16.66
N ASN A 430 -6.56 15.11 15.61
CA ASN A 430 -6.76 14.63 14.24
C ASN A 430 -6.05 13.29 13.98
N ALA A 431 -4.87 13.07 14.54
CA ALA A 431 -4.17 11.79 14.43
C ALA A 431 -4.99 10.67 15.09
N PHE A 432 -5.54 10.91 16.28
CA PHE A 432 -6.39 9.95 16.99
C PHE A 432 -7.72 9.67 16.29
N LYS A 433 -8.36 10.69 15.69
CA LYS A 433 -9.54 10.50 14.83
C LYS A 433 -9.25 9.53 13.69
N LEU A 434 -8.12 9.70 13.01
CA LEU A 434 -7.70 8.85 11.88
C LEU A 434 -7.31 7.43 12.33
N LEU A 435 -6.65 7.28 13.49
CA LEU A 435 -6.40 5.97 14.12
C LEU A 435 -7.69 5.21 14.42
N GLY A 436 -8.72 5.91 14.88
CA GLY A 436 -10.04 5.35 15.13
C GLY A 436 -10.73 4.79 13.88
N GLU A 437 -10.41 5.32 12.69
CA GLU A 437 -10.98 4.81 11.43
C GLU A 437 -10.40 3.46 11.00
N VAL A 438 -9.16 3.16 11.39
CA VAL A 438 -8.45 1.92 11.04
C VAL A 438 -8.43 0.92 12.19
N GLY A 439 -9.16 1.17 13.27
CA GLY A 439 -9.28 0.25 14.40
C GLY A 439 -7.95 -0.02 15.10
N ASN A 440 -7.08 0.98 15.21
CA ASN A 440 -5.75 0.83 15.82
C ASN A 440 -5.83 0.25 17.26
N TRP A 441 -4.97 -0.71 17.59
CA TRP A 441 -5.01 -1.41 18.89
C TRP A 441 -4.22 -0.70 19.98
N THR A 442 -3.17 0.02 19.59
CA THR A 442 -2.06 0.39 20.47
C THR A 442 -2.03 1.87 20.83
N VAL A 443 -1.67 2.16 22.08
CA VAL A 443 -1.33 3.50 22.55
C VAL A 443 -0.02 3.41 23.33
N TYR A 444 0.93 4.29 23.04
CA TYR A 444 2.25 4.28 23.68
C TYR A 444 2.34 5.38 24.75
N ILE A 445 2.81 5.00 25.95
CA ILE A 445 3.01 5.90 27.08
C ILE A 445 4.52 5.94 27.41
N PRO A 446 5.25 7.03 27.06
CA PRO A 446 6.64 7.18 27.44
C PRO A 446 6.79 7.38 28.95
N LEU A 447 7.42 6.41 29.62
CA LEU A 447 7.77 6.48 31.05
C LEU A 447 9.27 6.64 31.29
N VAL A 448 10.06 6.55 30.22
CA VAL A 448 11.49 6.84 30.15
C VAL A 448 11.72 7.92 29.09
N ALA A 449 12.59 8.87 29.38
CA ALA A 449 12.99 9.92 28.44
C ALA A 449 14.12 9.46 27.50
N GLU A 450 14.28 10.17 26.39
CA GLU A 450 15.39 10.01 25.45
C GLU A 450 15.44 8.64 24.77
N THR A 451 14.29 7.98 24.57
CA THR A 451 14.21 6.65 23.95
C THR A 451 14.39 6.70 22.42
N ASN A 452 14.39 5.54 21.74
CA ASN A 452 14.39 5.46 20.28
C ASN A 452 13.20 6.19 19.60
N GLN A 453 12.15 6.53 20.35
CA GLN A 453 11.04 7.36 19.87
C GLN A 453 11.38 8.85 19.78
N GLY A 454 12.54 9.26 20.31
CA GLY A 454 13.01 10.64 20.27
C GLY A 454 12.29 11.58 21.24
N ASN A 455 11.56 11.03 22.21
CA ASN A 455 10.85 11.80 23.22
C ASN A 455 11.83 12.42 24.22
N GLU A 456 11.64 13.69 24.53
CA GLU A 456 12.44 14.41 25.55
C GLU A 456 11.84 14.29 26.94
N GLN A 457 10.51 14.21 27.02
CA GLN A 457 9.77 14.15 28.27
C GLN A 457 9.05 12.80 28.44
N THR A 458 8.75 12.46 29.68
CA THR A 458 7.85 11.36 30.06
C THR A 458 6.43 11.89 30.23
N MET A 459 5.42 11.06 29.94
CA MET A 459 4.01 11.44 30.13
C MET A 459 3.59 11.45 31.60
N VAL A 460 4.26 10.68 32.45
CA VAL A 460 4.13 10.79 33.90
C VAL A 460 5.31 11.62 34.41
N ARG A 461 5.00 12.66 35.19
CA ARG A 461 6.00 13.58 35.73
C ARG A 461 6.24 13.29 37.20
N TRP A 462 7.46 13.50 37.67
CA TRP A 462 7.88 13.23 39.04
C TRP A 462 7.96 14.54 39.83
N VAL A 463 7.22 14.62 40.93
CA VAL A 463 7.18 15.80 41.81
C VAL A 463 7.98 15.49 43.06
N ARG A 464 9.07 16.21 43.30
CA ARG A 464 9.89 16.00 44.50
C ARG A 464 9.08 16.37 45.74
N ARG A 465 9.11 15.50 46.75
CA ARG A 465 8.46 15.72 48.04
C ARG A 465 9.43 16.38 49.04
N PRO A 466 8.93 17.08 50.06
CA PRO A 466 9.77 17.66 51.12
C PRO A 466 10.63 16.63 51.86
N ASP A 467 10.17 15.37 51.95
CA ASP A 467 10.85 14.24 52.59
C ASP A 467 12.01 13.65 51.76
N GLY A 468 12.32 14.23 50.59
CA GLY A 468 13.36 13.74 49.68
C GLY A 468 12.91 12.63 48.73
N GLY A 469 11.67 12.14 48.85
CA GLY A 469 11.04 11.20 47.91
C GLY A 469 10.38 11.89 46.70
N TYR A 470 9.58 11.13 45.95
CA TYR A 470 8.81 11.66 44.81
C TYR A 470 7.35 11.20 44.83
N ALA A 471 6.45 12.07 44.37
CA ALA A 471 5.11 11.74 43.91
C ALA A 471 5.08 11.70 42.37
N CYS A 472 4.01 11.15 41.80
CA CYS A 472 3.76 11.14 40.36
C CYS A 472 2.57 12.05 40.00
N ASP A 473 2.73 12.85 38.96
CA ASP A 473 1.67 13.60 38.29
C ASP A 473 1.29 12.86 36.99
N PHE A 474 0.04 12.40 36.95
CA PHE A 474 -0.53 11.61 35.86
C PHE A 474 -1.37 12.43 34.87
N ARG A 475 -1.55 13.75 35.07
CA ARG A 475 -2.53 14.57 34.33
C ARG A 475 -2.34 14.51 32.81
N VAL A 476 -1.10 14.52 32.34
CA VAL A 476 -0.78 14.40 30.91
C VAL A 476 -1.17 13.02 30.37
N MET A 477 -0.77 11.95 31.06
CA MET A 477 -1.10 10.57 30.68
C MET A 477 -2.62 10.36 30.64
N GLU A 478 -3.34 10.83 31.65
CA GLU A 478 -4.80 10.71 31.72
C GLU A 478 -5.49 11.42 30.56
N ARG A 479 -5.10 12.66 30.28
CA ARG A 479 -5.64 13.42 29.15
C ARG A 479 -5.34 12.74 27.80
N TYR A 480 -4.17 12.12 27.67
CA TYR A 480 -3.79 11.36 26.48
C TYR A 480 -4.61 10.07 26.32
N LEU A 481 -4.85 9.33 27.40
CA LEU A 481 -5.74 8.17 27.42
C LEU A 481 -7.20 8.55 27.14
N ASP A 482 -7.66 9.69 27.63
CA ASP A 482 -9.00 10.20 27.38
C ASP A 482 -9.16 10.61 25.89
N LEU A 483 -8.13 11.20 25.30
CA LEU A 483 -8.10 11.49 23.87
C LEU A 483 -8.16 10.20 23.04
N ALA A 484 -7.35 9.20 23.41
CA ALA A 484 -7.33 7.90 22.74
C ALA A 484 -8.68 7.20 22.85
N THR A 485 -9.25 7.10 24.05
CA THR A 485 -10.53 6.42 24.29
C THR A 485 -11.71 7.09 23.59
N ARG A 486 -11.70 8.42 23.50
CA ARG A 486 -12.73 9.19 22.78
C ARG A 486 -12.81 8.83 21.30
N HIS A 487 -11.66 8.69 20.62
CA HIS A 487 -11.61 8.51 19.16
C HIS A 487 -11.40 7.07 18.70
N MET A 488 -10.68 6.27 19.48
CA MET A 488 -10.39 4.86 19.16
C MET A 488 -11.33 3.87 19.86
N GLY A 489 -12.06 4.31 20.90
CA GLY A 489 -12.61 3.40 21.90
C GLY A 489 -11.51 2.88 22.83
N LYS A 490 -11.80 1.86 23.64
CA LYS A 490 -10.82 1.29 24.58
C LYS A 490 -9.65 0.67 23.80
N PRO A 491 -8.41 1.20 23.92
CA PRO A 491 -7.25 0.56 23.30
C PRO A 491 -7.12 -0.87 23.79
N ARG A 492 -6.73 -1.78 22.89
CA ARG A 492 -6.53 -3.19 23.22
C ARG A 492 -5.15 -3.43 23.82
N ILE A 493 -4.22 -2.50 23.59
CA ILE A 493 -2.86 -2.51 24.10
C ILE A 493 -2.46 -1.10 24.53
N VAL A 494 -2.01 -0.96 25.77
CA VAL A 494 -1.38 0.25 26.32
C VAL A 494 0.08 -0.11 26.59
N CYS A 495 0.96 0.32 25.69
CA CYS A 495 2.39 0.03 25.76
C CYS A 495 3.08 1.03 26.69
N LEU A 496 3.46 0.55 27.87
CA LEU A 496 4.25 1.28 28.85
C LEU A 496 5.71 1.21 28.45
N ARG A 497 6.25 2.34 28.02
CA ARG A 497 7.62 2.42 27.56
C ARG A 497 8.58 2.64 28.71
N VAL A 498 8.99 1.52 29.28
CA VAL A 498 9.72 1.41 30.54
C VAL A 498 11.21 1.12 30.37
N TRP A 499 11.75 0.96 29.15
CA TRP A 499 13.14 0.59 28.93
C TRP A 499 13.64 0.94 27.51
N ASP A 500 14.95 1.11 27.34
CA ASP A 500 15.65 1.23 26.05
C ASP A 500 17.10 0.71 26.15
N TYR A 501 17.81 0.53 25.03
CA TYR A 501 19.14 -0.11 24.96
C TYR A 501 20.16 0.51 25.91
N PHE A 502 20.18 1.84 26.02
CA PHE A 502 21.15 2.54 26.86
C PHE A 502 20.94 2.28 28.36
N LEU A 503 19.81 1.69 28.77
CA LEU A 503 19.48 1.38 30.17
C LEU A 503 19.90 -0.04 30.58
N SER A 504 20.56 -0.79 29.71
CA SER A 504 21.15 -2.07 30.08
C SER A 504 22.59 -1.93 30.55
N SER A 505 22.95 -2.76 31.54
CA SER A 505 24.36 -3.03 31.84
C SER A 505 25.00 -3.81 30.69
N ASP A 506 26.19 -3.39 30.25
CA ASP A 506 26.99 -4.19 29.33
C ASP A 506 27.61 -5.34 30.12
N TYR A 507 26.98 -6.52 30.06
CA TYR A 507 27.45 -7.72 30.77
C TYR A 507 28.86 -8.15 30.36
N ARG A 508 29.33 -7.76 29.15
CA ARG A 508 30.70 -8.04 28.68
C ARG A 508 31.71 -7.04 29.23
N LYS A 509 31.27 -5.80 29.50
CA LYS A 509 32.14 -4.71 29.98
C LYS A 509 31.99 -4.39 31.48
N LYS A 510 31.20 -5.18 32.23
CA LYS A 510 30.95 -5.00 33.68
C LYS A 510 30.58 -3.56 34.08
N LYS A 511 29.89 -2.81 33.21
CA LYS A 511 29.46 -1.44 33.52
C LYS A 511 28.19 -1.46 34.37
N PRO A 512 28.10 -0.63 35.43
CA PRO A 512 26.86 -0.48 36.18
C PRO A 512 25.74 0.03 35.27
N ALA A 513 24.49 -0.35 35.56
CA ALA A 513 23.34 0.20 34.85
C ALA A 513 23.29 1.72 35.08
N PRO A 514 23.01 2.53 34.05
CA PRO A 514 22.94 3.97 34.23
C PRO A 514 21.64 4.40 34.93
N PRO A 515 21.62 5.62 35.50
CA PRO A 515 20.39 6.24 35.99
C PRO A 515 19.31 6.34 34.92
N VAL A 516 18.04 6.33 35.33
CA VAL A 516 16.89 6.36 34.41
C VAL A 516 16.42 7.80 34.21
N PRO A 517 16.51 8.37 32.99
CA PRO A 517 16.09 9.73 32.74
C PRO A 517 14.55 9.83 32.67
N VAL A 518 13.98 10.79 33.39
CA VAL A 518 12.53 11.05 33.43
C VAL A 518 12.26 12.56 33.52
N SER A 519 10.99 12.97 33.43
CA SER A 519 10.59 14.36 33.63
C SER A 519 10.25 14.67 35.09
N GLY A 520 10.96 15.61 35.69
CA GLY A 520 10.60 16.26 36.95
C GLY A 520 9.63 17.43 36.72
N LEU A 521 8.72 17.66 37.65
CA LEU A 521 7.80 18.80 37.65
C LEU A 521 7.99 19.59 38.94
N ASP A 522 8.27 20.88 38.79
CA ASP A 522 8.13 21.85 39.87
C ASP A 522 6.64 22.26 39.96
N PRO A 523 5.95 21.95 41.07
CA PRO A 523 4.52 22.24 41.21
C PRO A 523 4.23 23.73 41.39
N VAL A 524 5.21 24.54 41.77
CA VAL A 524 5.07 25.99 41.98
C VAL A 524 5.20 26.73 40.65
N THR A 525 6.27 26.45 39.90
CA THR A 525 6.53 27.16 38.63
C THR A 525 5.85 26.50 37.43
N GLY A 526 5.44 25.23 37.55
CA GLY A 526 4.97 24.42 36.43
C GLY A 526 6.08 23.98 35.47
N THR A 527 7.35 24.29 35.80
CA THR A 527 8.51 23.97 34.96
C THR A 527 8.74 22.46 34.92
N VAL A 528 9.00 21.95 33.72
CA VAL A 528 9.36 20.55 33.50
C VAL A 528 10.83 20.47 33.14
N SER A 529 11.59 19.68 33.89
CA SER A 529 13.03 19.48 33.68
C SER A 529 13.38 18.01 33.63
N ARG A 530 14.55 17.68 33.09
CA ARG A 530 15.08 16.31 33.12
C ARG A 530 15.67 16.03 34.51
N ILE A 531 15.26 14.92 35.10
CA ILE A 531 15.88 14.38 36.32
C ILE A 531 16.31 12.93 36.07
N GLU A 532 17.18 12.41 36.94
CA GLU A 532 17.65 11.03 36.88
C GLU A 532 17.18 10.27 38.12
N LEU A 533 16.50 9.15 37.88
CA LEU A 533 16.13 8.21 38.94
C LEU A 533 17.20 7.12 39.10
N PRO A 534 17.24 6.44 40.27
CA PRO A 534 18.18 5.36 40.50
C PRO A 534 18.14 4.28 39.40
N PRO A 535 19.29 3.64 39.09
CA PRO A 535 19.36 2.56 38.11
C PRO A 535 18.44 1.37 38.44
N TYR A 536 18.02 0.63 37.41
CA TYR A 536 17.32 -0.64 37.60
C TYR A 536 18.12 -1.61 38.50
N GLY A 537 17.40 -2.44 39.25
CA GLY A 537 18.00 -3.40 40.18
C GLY A 537 18.32 -2.85 41.57
N THR A 538 18.25 -1.53 41.78
CA THR A 538 18.43 -0.93 43.12
C THR A 538 17.12 -0.97 43.94
N PRO A 539 17.19 -1.13 45.29
CA PRO A 539 16.02 -1.04 46.16
C PRO A 539 15.27 0.29 46.03
N GLU A 540 16.00 1.39 45.87
CA GLU A 540 15.46 2.74 45.71
C GLU A 540 14.65 2.87 44.42
N HIS A 541 15.15 2.30 43.31
CA HIS A 541 14.40 2.24 42.04
C HIS A 541 13.08 1.50 42.23
N LYS A 542 13.11 0.30 42.84
CA LYS A 542 11.91 -0.51 43.07
C LYS A 542 10.86 0.28 43.89
N LYS A 543 11.28 0.94 44.98
CA LYS A 543 10.38 1.74 45.82
C LYS A 543 9.71 2.87 45.04
N LEU A 544 10.48 3.64 44.25
CA LEU A 544 9.95 4.75 43.47
C LEU A 544 9.01 4.26 42.34
N TRP A 545 9.42 3.23 41.62
CA TRP A 545 8.65 2.69 40.51
C TRP A 545 7.38 1.95 40.96
N GLN A 546 7.32 1.44 42.20
CA GLN A 546 6.08 0.93 42.78
C GLN A 546 4.99 2.01 42.82
N VAL A 547 5.33 3.23 43.28
CA VAL A 547 4.39 4.37 43.31
C VAL A 547 3.88 4.70 41.90
N LEU A 548 4.76 4.66 40.90
CA LEU A 548 4.39 4.84 39.50
C LEU A 548 3.42 3.75 39.03
N ALA A 549 3.74 2.48 39.31
CA ALA A 549 2.98 1.34 38.83
C ALA A 549 1.59 1.26 39.45
N ASP A 550 1.48 1.46 40.77
CA ASP A 550 0.21 1.48 41.49
C ASP A 550 -0.69 2.60 40.94
N GLY A 551 -0.11 3.79 40.74
CA GLY A 551 -0.81 4.91 40.15
C GLY A 551 -1.30 4.61 38.73
N ILE A 552 -0.45 4.07 37.85
CA ILE A 552 -0.84 3.69 36.48
C ILE A 552 -1.98 2.65 36.50
N ARG A 553 -1.87 1.61 37.34
CA ARG A 553 -2.90 0.58 37.49
C ARG A 553 -4.24 1.16 37.87
N GLU A 554 -4.27 2.03 38.88
CA GLU A 554 -5.50 2.70 39.33
C GLU A 554 -6.17 3.46 38.18
N ARG A 555 -5.41 4.30 37.45
CA ARG A 555 -5.97 5.12 36.34
C ARG A 555 -6.44 4.27 35.17
N LEU A 556 -5.73 3.19 34.86
CA LEU A 556 -6.12 2.27 33.78
C LEU A 556 -7.29 1.39 34.19
N ALA A 557 -7.36 0.91 35.44
CA ALA A 557 -8.49 0.17 35.98
C ALA A 557 -9.77 1.03 35.95
N GLY A 558 -9.68 2.30 36.36
CA GLY A 558 -10.79 3.26 36.27
C GLY A 558 -11.32 3.48 34.83
N ARG A 559 -10.49 3.21 33.81
CA ARG A 559 -10.87 3.27 32.38
C ARG A 559 -11.21 1.89 31.79
N GLY A 560 -11.09 0.82 32.57
CA GLY A 560 -11.22 -0.57 32.13
C GLY A 560 -10.15 -0.98 31.11
N LEU A 561 -8.93 -0.44 31.26
CA LEU A 561 -7.74 -0.66 30.43
C LEU A 561 -6.62 -1.40 31.16
N GLU A 562 -6.79 -1.81 32.41
CA GLU A 562 -5.75 -2.48 33.19
C GLU A 562 -5.21 -3.74 32.47
N LYS A 563 -6.12 -4.55 31.90
CA LYS A 563 -5.77 -5.76 31.14
C LYS A 563 -5.13 -5.49 29.77
N ALA A 564 -5.09 -4.22 29.33
CA ALA A 564 -4.44 -3.83 28.08
C ALA A 564 -2.96 -3.48 28.28
N MET A 565 -2.47 -3.39 29.52
CA MET A 565 -1.07 -3.03 29.78
C MET A 565 -0.09 -4.04 29.18
N VAL A 566 0.95 -3.52 28.54
CA VAL A 566 2.14 -4.29 28.16
C VAL A 566 3.40 -3.45 28.44
N LEU A 567 4.51 -4.11 28.76
CA LEU A 567 5.82 -3.47 28.89
C LEU A 567 6.57 -3.48 27.54
N GLY A 568 7.23 -2.39 27.15
CA GLY A 568 8.15 -2.41 26.00
C GLY A 568 8.01 -1.20 25.07
N PRO A 569 8.24 -1.34 23.75
CA PRO A 569 8.57 -2.58 23.04
C PRO A 569 9.99 -3.07 23.33
N CYS A 570 10.21 -4.39 23.27
CA CYS A 570 11.53 -5.02 23.37
C CYS A 570 12.13 -5.29 21.97
N PRO A 571 13.35 -4.83 21.66
CA PRO A 571 14.04 -5.11 20.40
C PRO A 571 14.74 -6.48 20.37
N ASP A 572 15.62 -6.70 19.39
CA ASP A 572 16.42 -7.93 19.26
C ASP A 572 17.25 -8.22 20.51
N GLY A 573 17.99 -7.21 21.00
CA GLY A 573 18.69 -7.30 22.26
C GLY A 573 17.72 -7.06 23.42
N VAL A 574 17.50 -8.10 24.20
CA VAL A 574 16.58 -8.07 25.34
C VAL A 574 17.21 -7.37 26.55
N PRO A 575 16.39 -6.78 27.46
CA PRO A 575 16.89 -6.24 28.72
C PRO A 575 17.67 -7.28 29.55
N SER A 576 18.51 -6.82 30.47
CA SER A 576 19.22 -7.68 31.42
C SER A 576 18.24 -8.41 32.34
N ARG A 577 18.68 -9.52 32.96
CA ARG A 577 17.82 -10.26 33.92
C ARG A 577 17.36 -9.39 35.08
N ASP A 578 18.24 -8.53 35.60
CA ASP A 578 17.92 -7.64 36.72
C ASP A 578 16.88 -6.58 36.35
N VAL A 579 16.95 -6.03 35.13
CA VAL A 579 15.92 -5.12 34.61
C VAL A 579 14.58 -5.83 34.52
N VAL A 580 14.54 -7.02 33.90
CA VAL A 580 13.29 -7.79 33.76
C VAL A 580 12.72 -8.16 35.12
N LYS A 581 13.56 -8.62 36.06
CA LYS A 581 13.14 -8.94 37.42
C LYS A 581 12.57 -7.71 38.12
N THR A 582 13.28 -6.59 38.09
CA THR A 582 12.82 -5.34 38.74
C THR A 582 11.48 -4.88 38.19
N LEU A 583 11.30 -4.90 36.86
CA LEU A 583 10.04 -4.53 36.23
C LEU A 583 8.91 -5.51 36.53
N ASN A 584 9.20 -6.81 36.62
CA ASN A 584 8.20 -7.82 37.00
C ASN A 584 7.79 -7.70 38.48
N ASP A 585 8.71 -7.35 39.37
CA ASP A 585 8.41 -7.07 40.78
C ASP A 585 7.46 -5.86 40.91
N VAL A 586 7.65 -4.82 40.09
CA VAL A 586 6.86 -3.57 40.12
C VAL A 586 5.54 -3.68 39.34
N PHE A 587 5.54 -4.35 38.19
CA PHE A 587 4.38 -4.59 37.33
C PHE A 587 4.05 -6.09 37.25
N PRO A 588 3.62 -6.72 38.36
CA PRO A 588 3.40 -8.16 38.40
C PRO A 588 2.31 -8.58 37.39
N GLY A 589 2.61 -9.64 36.62
CA GLY A 589 1.69 -10.21 35.64
C GLY A 589 1.47 -9.38 34.37
N VAL A 590 2.17 -8.24 34.20
CA VAL A 590 2.08 -7.45 32.95
C VAL A 590 3.04 -8.06 31.91
N PRO A 591 2.53 -8.51 30.75
CA PRO A 591 3.36 -9.10 29.71
C PRO A 591 4.14 -8.04 28.94
N TRP A 592 5.15 -8.49 28.18
CA TRP A 592 5.91 -7.63 27.28
C TRP A 592 5.26 -7.50 25.89
N MET A 593 5.71 -6.50 25.15
CA MET A 593 5.57 -6.37 23.71
C MET A 593 6.94 -6.50 23.04
N GLY A 594 7.02 -7.15 21.88
CA GLY A 594 8.27 -7.35 21.12
C GLY A 594 8.26 -6.72 19.73
N HIS A 595 9.37 -6.09 19.35
CA HIS A 595 9.65 -5.56 18.00
C HIS A 595 11.03 -6.06 17.54
N SER A 596 11.09 -7.26 16.95
CA SER A 596 12.36 -7.95 16.66
C SER A 596 12.40 -8.59 15.27
N HIS A 597 13.57 -9.08 14.88
CA HIS A 597 13.71 -9.80 13.62
C HIS A 597 12.97 -11.14 13.63
N GLY A 598 13.20 -11.96 14.66
CA GLY A 598 12.59 -13.27 14.84
C GLY A 598 11.64 -13.35 16.03
N HIS A 599 10.83 -14.40 16.06
CA HIS A 599 9.91 -14.71 17.16
C HIS A 599 10.68 -14.98 18.46
N LYS A 600 10.24 -14.38 19.56
CA LYS A 600 10.74 -14.65 20.91
C LYS A 600 9.64 -15.33 21.73
N GLN A 601 9.98 -16.38 22.46
CA GLN A 601 9.01 -17.05 23.34
C GLN A 601 8.74 -16.24 24.62
N ASN A 602 9.78 -15.57 25.15
CA ASN A 602 9.72 -14.77 26.37
C ASN A 602 10.83 -13.71 26.37
N VAL A 603 10.73 -12.74 27.28
CA VAL A 603 11.81 -11.79 27.60
C VAL A 603 12.41 -12.21 28.94
N ARG A 604 13.48 -13.03 28.92
CA ARG A 604 14.14 -13.55 30.13
C ARG A 604 13.18 -14.22 31.13
N GLY A 605 12.25 -15.02 30.63
CA GLY A 605 11.21 -15.71 31.41
C GLY A 605 9.88 -14.95 31.51
N ALA A 606 9.86 -13.63 31.25
CA ALA A 606 8.61 -12.86 31.26
C ALA A 606 7.80 -13.10 29.97
N PRO A 607 6.46 -13.25 30.07
CA PRO A 607 5.59 -13.54 28.93
C PRO A 607 5.53 -12.36 27.95
N ILE A 608 5.18 -12.64 26.69
CA ILE A 608 4.98 -11.62 25.64
C ILE A 608 3.56 -11.76 25.10
N ASP A 609 2.79 -10.67 25.09
CA ASP A 609 1.40 -10.67 24.62
C ASP A 609 1.30 -10.32 23.12
N LEU A 610 2.11 -9.37 22.65
CA LEU A 610 2.10 -8.88 21.27
C LEU A 610 3.52 -8.75 20.72
N GLN A 611 3.76 -9.30 19.54
CA GLN A 611 5.04 -9.21 18.84
C GLN A 611 4.85 -8.82 17.39
N PHE A 612 5.72 -7.94 16.88
CA PHE A 612 5.83 -7.67 15.45
C PHE A 612 7.21 -8.11 14.95
N LEU A 613 7.20 -9.01 13.96
CA LEU A 613 8.40 -9.69 13.47
C LEU A 613 8.82 -9.15 12.09
N VAL A 614 10.11 -8.86 11.91
CA VAL A 614 10.64 -8.52 10.57
C VAL A 614 10.54 -9.73 9.65
N TYR A 615 10.89 -10.92 10.15
CA TYR A 615 10.80 -12.17 9.41
C TYR A 615 9.36 -12.68 9.49
N THR A 616 8.62 -12.44 8.41
CA THR A 616 7.19 -12.76 8.29
C THR A 616 6.95 -14.26 8.45
N PRO A 617 5.93 -14.66 9.23
CA PRO A 617 5.44 -16.02 9.20
C PRO A 617 5.03 -16.44 7.77
N PRO A 618 5.26 -17.69 7.36
CA PRO A 618 4.99 -18.12 5.99
C PRO A 618 3.49 -18.00 5.64
N VAL A 619 3.22 -17.66 4.38
CA VAL A 619 1.88 -17.71 3.77
C VAL A 619 1.72 -19.07 3.06
N PRO A 620 0.55 -19.72 3.13
CA PRO A 620 0.30 -20.97 2.39
C PRO A 620 0.60 -20.86 0.91
N VAL A 621 1.10 -21.95 0.32
CA VAL A 621 1.43 -22.03 -1.12
C VAL A 621 0.17 -22.19 -1.94
N ASP A 622 -0.69 -23.14 -1.56
CA ASP A 622 -1.98 -23.38 -2.17
C ASP A 622 -3.07 -23.14 -1.13
N PRO A 623 -3.87 -22.05 -1.27
CA PRO A 623 -4.89 -21.70 -0.30
C PRO A 623 -6.12 -22.63 -0.31
N LEU A 624 -6.25 -23.54 -1.29
CA LEU A 624 -7.25 -24.62 -1.26
C LEU A 624 -6.75 -25.83 -0.48
N ALA A 625 -5.44 -26.09 -0.49
CA ALA A 625 -4.85 -27.20 0.25
C ALA A 625 -4.67 -26.87 1.74
N GLU A 626 -4.31 -25.63 2.08
CA GLU A 626 -4.05 -25.21 3.46
C GLU A 626 -4.56 -23.78 3.73
N ARG A 627 -5.27 -23.60 4.84
CA ARG A 627 -5.58 -22.27 5.42
C ARG A 627 -5.04 -22.18 6.84
N THR A 628 -4.42 -21.05 7.15
CA THR A 628 -3.73 -20.87 8.44
C THR A 628 -4.53 -20.08 9.47
N TYR A 629 -5.62 -19.43 9.05
CA TYR A 629 -6.50 -18.65 9.91
C TYR A 629 -5.73 -17.75 10.88
N GLY A 630 -4.84 -16.91 10.35
CA GLY A 630 -3.90 -16.08 11.11
C GLY A 630 -4.52 -15.22 12.19
N TRP A 631 -5.83 -14.96 12.13
CA TRP A 631 -6.58 -14.26 13.16
C TRP A 631 -6.91 -15.10 14.42
N GLN A 632 -6.82 -16.44 14.37
CA GLN A 632 -7.18 -17.34 15.47
C GLN A 632 -6.10 -17.53 16.55
N PRO A 633 -4.80 -17.72 16.23
CA PRO A 633 -3.79 -18.08 17.23
C PRO A 633 -3.78 -17.16 18.47
N PRO A 634 -3.61 -17.71 19.68
CA PRO A 634 -3.68 -16.93 20.92
C PRO A 634 -2.53 -15.93 21.02
N ASN A 635 -1.32 -16.32 20.62
CA ASN A 635 -0.16 -15.43 20.59
C ASN A 635 -0.35 -14.38 19.49
N LYS A 636 -0.36 -13.09 19.87
CA LYS A 636 -0.54 -12.01 18.89
C LYS A 636 0.78 -11.75 18.19
N ILE A 637 1.01 -12.46 17.08
CA ILE A 637 2.18 -12.26 16.22
C ILE A 637 1.73 -11.51 14.98
N GLY A 638 2.23 -10.30 14.82
CA GLY A 638 2.03 -9.44 13.66
C GLY A 638 3.28 -9.35 12.78
N GLN A 639 3.11 -8.81 11.59
CA GLN A 639 4.22 -8.35 10.78
C GLN A 639 4.77 -7.02 11.28
N PHE A 640 6.09 -6.91 11.42
CA PHE A 640 6.78 -5.64 11.54
C PHE A 640 6.83 -4.96 10.16
N CYS A 641 6.06 -3.88 10.02
CA CYS A 641 6.08 -3.04 8.84
C CYS A 641 7.17 -1.99 8.98
N ARG A 642 8.24 -2.18 8.21
CA ARG A 642 9.30 -1.21 8.01
C ARG A 642 8.75 -0.04 7.17
N THR A 643 8.02 0.83 7.85
CA THR A 643 7.16 1.85 7.27
C THR A 643 7.94 2.92 6.56
N ARG A 644 7.47 3.25 5.36
CA ARG A 644 7.92 4.40 4.58
C ARG A 644 6.75 5.33 4.25
N ALA A 645 7.08 6.58 3.94
CA ALA A 645 6.10 7.60 3.56
C ALA A 645 5.42 7.33 2.20
N ASP A 646 5.81 6.28 1.47
CA ASP A 646 5.55 6.07 0.05
C ASP A 646 5.07 4.65 -0.29
N TYR A 647 4.37 3.99 0.64
CA TYR A 647 3.76 2.68 0.38
C TYR A 647 2.80 2.72 -0.82
N PRO A 648 2.89 1.78 -1.78
CA PRO A 648 1.87 1.61 -2.80
C PRO A 648 0.45 1.48 -2.21
N LEU A 649 -0.54 2.01 -2.94
CA LEU A 649 -1.94 1.99 -2.51
C LEU A 649 -2.49 0.57 -2.39
N SER A 650 -2.09 -0.33 -3.31
CA SER A 650 -2.41 -1.76 -3.24
C SER A 650 -1.90 -2.42 -1.96
N ILE A 651 -0.66 -2.15 -1.55
CA ILE A 651 -0.10 -2.69 -0.31
C ILE A 651 -0.90 -2.17 0.87
N SER A 652 -1.22 -0.88 0.87
CA SER A 652 -2.02 -0.30 1.94
C SER A 652 -3.36 -1.03 2.08
N ARG A 653 -4.01 -1.39 0.96
CA ARG A 653 -5.24 -2.21 0.99
C ARG A 653 -4.99 -3.65 1.47
N LEU A 654 -3.99 -4.33 0.92
CA LEU A 654 -3.85 -5.79 1.06
C LEU A 654 -3.09 -6.22 2.32
N LEU A 655 -2.45 -5.29 3.03
CA LEU A 655 -1.56 -5.57 4.14
C LEU A 655 -2.23 -6.40 5.25
N GLY A 656 -3.43 -6.00 5.68
CA GLY A 656 -4.17 -6.72 6.71
C GLY A 656 -4.52 -8.14 6.27
N GLU A 657 -5.05 -8.29 5.05
CA GLU A 657 -5.53 -9.58 4.55
C GLU A 657 -4.38 -10.57 4.35
N MET A 658 -3.24 -10.09 3.84
CA MET A 658 -2.01 -10.86 3.77
C MET A 658 -1.61 -11.44 5.13
N CYS A 659 -1.73 -10.66 6.20
CA CYS A 659 -1.39 -11.14 7.53
C CYS A 659 -2.35 -12.24 7.97
N ILE A 660 -3.67 -11.98 7.96
CA ILE A 660 -4.67 -12.90 8.51
C ILE A 660 -4.87 -14.17 7.69
N GLN A 661 -4.50 -14.19 6.41
CA GLN A 661 -4.48 -15.41 5.61
C GLN A 661 -3.22 -16.25 5.82
N GLY A 662 -2.13 -15.60 6.24
CA GLY A 662 -0.89 -16.23 6.69
C GLY A 662 -0.93 -16.51 8.18
N ARG A 663 0.21 -16.92 8.75
CA ARG A 663 0.32 -17.24 10.18
C ARG A 663 0.51 -16.00 11.07
N SER A 664 -0.21 -14.91 10.79
CA SER A 664 -0.07 -13.63 11.50
C SER A 664 -1.42 -12.96 11.78
N ARG A 665 -1.57 -12.31 12.95
CA ARG A 665 -2.84 -11.65 13.32
C ARG A 665 -3.03 -10.27 12.69
N GLY A 666 -2.00 -9.71 12.06
CA GLY A 666 -2.02 -8.35 11.54
C GLY A 666 -0.63 -7.76 11.41
N PHE A 667 -0.50 -6.44 11.53
CA PHE A 667 0.74 -5.73 11.28
C PHE A 667 0.94 -4.55 12.24
N GLY A 668 2.19 -4.09 12.32
CA GLY A 668 2.55 -3.08 13.30
C GLY A 668 3.90 -2.44 13.10
N ARG A 669 4.28 -1.63 14.09
CA ARG A 669 5.40 -0.71 14.08
C ARG A 669 5.34 0.28 12.93
N VAL A 670 4.13 0.75 12.61
CA VAL A 670 3.92 1.78 11.60
C VAL A 670 4.05 3.15 12.23
N GLY A 671 5.00 3.97 11.81
CA GLY A 671 5.10 5.34 12.32
C GLY A 671 3.90 6.16 11.83
N LEU A 672 3.09 6.72 12.73
CA LEU A 672 1.92 7.52 12.31
C LEU A 672 2.35 8.92 11.87
N ASP A 673 2.94 9.67 12.79
CA ASP A 673 3.23 11.11 12.72
C ASP A 673 4.69 11.42 13.10
N PHE A 674 5.60 10.46 12.84
CA PHE A 674 7.05 10.58 12.97
C PHE A 674 7.65 11.49 11.89
N TRP A 675 7.25 12.76 11.89
CA TRP A 675 7.64 13.75 10.90
C TRP A 675 9.13 14.09 10.96
N ARG A 676 9.63 14.69 9.87
CA ARG A 676 10.95 15.31 9.90
C ARG A 676 10.86 16.59 10.72
N VAL A 677 11.58 16.62 11.82
CA VAL A 677 11.56 17.72 12.80
C VAL A 677 12.95 18.22 13.16
N LEU A 678 13.99 17.41 12.97
CA LEU A 678 15.36 17.83 13.22
C LEU A 678 15.84 18.72 12.08
N LYS A 679 16.31 19.91 12.44
CA LYS A 679 16.77 20.94 11.53
C LYS A 679 18.25 20.76 11.20
N ASP A 680 18.65 20.99 9.95
CA ASP A 680 20.06 21.15 9.58
C ASP A 680 20.60 22.53 9.98
N LYS A 681 21.89 22.78 9.69
CA LYS A 681 22.53 24.09 9.93
C LYS A 681 21.84 25.27 9.22
N ARG A 682 20.98 25.00 8.22
CA ARG A 682 20.22 26.02 7.47
C ARG A 682 18.78 26.13 7.97
N GLY A 683 18.44 25.52 9.10
CA GLY A 683 17.10 25.53 9.68
C GLY A 683 16.08 24.61 8.98
N ARG A 684 16.49 23.83 7.97
CA ARG A 684 15.59 22.97 7.19
C ARG A 684 15.36 21.65 7.92
N ARG A 685 14.10 21.23 8.04
CA ARG A 685 13.72 19.94 8.64
C ARG A 685 14.09 18.79 7.72
N VAL A 686 15.23 18.13 7.98
CA VAL A 686 15.74 17.03 7.17
C VAL A 686 15.90 15.73 7.96
N GLY A 687 16.05 15.81 9.28
CA GLY A 687 16.25 14.66 10.15
C GLY A 687 14.97 14.19 10.84
N HIS A 688 14.94 12.90 11.14
CA HIS A 688 13.82 12.22 11.82
C HIS A 688 14.01 12.22 13.33
N ILE A 689 12.91 12.24 14.09
CA ILE A 689 12.97 12.37 15.56
C ILE A 689 13.71 11.21 16.25
N HIS A 690 13.68 9.99 15.71
CA HIS A 690 14.41 8.85 16.29
C HIS A 690 15.93 9.05 16.30
N ALA A 691 16.47 9.94 15.47
CA ALA A 691 17.88 10.29 15.45
C ALA A 691 18.27 11.33 16.51
N ARG A 692 17.30 11.84 17.29
CA ARG A 692 17.54 12.90 18.30
C ARG A 692 18.48 12.45 19.41
N TYR A 693 18.43 11.17 19.79
CA TYR A 693 19.25 10.60 20.86
C TYR A 693 20.05 9.37 20.36
N PRO A 694 21.28 9.56 19.85
CA PRO A 694 22.06 8.49 19.25
C PRO A 694 22.33 7.28 20.18
N LYS A 695 22.40 7.49 21.50
CA LYS A 695 22.58 6.42 22.48
C LYS A 695 21.44 5.39 22.51
N SER A 696 20.27 5.78 22.01
CA SER A 696 19.04 4.98 22.03
C SER A 696 18.76 4.31 20.69
N GLN A 697 19.76 4.27 19.81
CA GLN A 697 19.60 3.79 18.45
C GLN A 697 19.46 2.26 18.39
N TRP A 698 18.40 1.74 17.77
CA TRP A 698 18.18 0.32 17.48
C TRP A 698 18.70 -0.10 16.10
N SER A 699 19.72 0.61 15.61
CA SER A 699 20.39 0.36 14.32
C SER A 699 19.41 0.31 13.15
N ASN A 700 19.19 -0.86 12.53
CA ASN A 700 18.31 -1.01 11.38
C ASN A 700 16.82 -0.98 11.77
N LEU A 701 16.46 -1.27 13.02
CA LEU A 701 15.07 -1.24 13.50
C LEU A 701 14.53 0.19 13.67
N ASP A 702 15.39 1.22 13.70
CA ASP A 702 14.98 2.63 13.78
C ASP A 702 14.67 3.27 12.43
N LYS A 703 15.43 2.87 11.39
CA LYS A 703 15.48 3.55 10.08
C LYS A 703 14.16 3.53 9.31
N GLU A 704 13.11 2.94 9.88
CA GLU A 704 11.92 2.46 9.17
C GLU A 704 10.62 2.69 9.96
N ALA A 705 10.60 3.58 10.96
CA ALA A 705 9.36 4.12 11.56
C ALA A 705 9.10 5.54 11.00
N MET A 706 8.83 5.62 9.70
CA MET A 706 8.54 6.89 9.01
C MET A 706 7.07 7.27 9.18
N ALA A 707 6.76 8.58 9.12
CA ALA A 707 5.38 9.04 9.16
C ALA A 707 4.54 8.50 8.00
N PHE A 708 3.46 7.81 8.35
CA PHE A 708 2.43 7.36 7.43
C PHE A 708 1.48 8.50 7.07
N LEU A 709 1.20 9.40 8.01
CA LEU A 709 0.37 10.59 7.80
C LEU A 709 1.24 11.86 7.72
N PRO A 710 1.07 12.70 6.68
CA PRO A 710 1.76 13.96 6.59
C PRO A 710 1.15 15.01 7.53
N PRO A 711 1.92 16.04 7.92
CA PRO A 711 1.40 17.19 8.66
C PRO A 711 0.52 18.08 7.78
N GLY A 712 -0.44 18.78 8.37
CA GLY A 712 -1.29 19.78 7.72
C GLY A 712 -1.79 20.85 8.70
N PRO A 713 -2.64 21.79 8.26
CA PRO A 713 -2.98 22.97 9.06
C PRO A 713 -3.59 22.68 10.45
N LYS A 714 -4.22 21.53 10.62
CA LYS A 714 -4.91 21.10 11.85
C LYS A 714 -4.30 19.85 12.50
N GLY A 715 -3.04 19.53 12.21
CA GLY A 715 -2.40 18.28 12.62
C GLY A 715 -2.28 17.28 11.46
N ALA A 716 -2.29 15.98 11.75
CA ALA A 716 -2.16 14.95 10.73
C ALA A 716 -3.29 15.03 9.68
N MET A 717 -2.94 14.85 8.40
CA MET A 717 -3.90 14.78 7.29
C MET A 717 -4.17 13.34 6.88
N PRO A 718 -5.41 13.02 6.43
CA PRO A 718 -5.68 11.73 5.79
C PRO A 718 -4.87 11.59 4.50
N THR A 719 -4.65 10.36 4.08
CA THR A 719 -3.95 10.02 2.84
C THR A 719 -4.75 9.01 2.02
N ALA A 720 -4.52 8.95 0.71
CA ALA A 720 -5.05 7.90 -0.14
C ALA A 720 -4.66 6.50 0.39
N ARG A 721 -3.41 6.35 0.86
CA ARG A 721 -2.95 5.13 1.55
C ARG A 721 -3.78 4.77 2.78
N LEU A 722 -4.14 5.75 3.62
CA LEU A 722 -5.00 5.51 4.78
C LEU A 722 -6.41 5.07 4.37
N LEU A 723 -6.99 5.68 3.33
CA LEU A 723 -8.31 5.29 2.82
C LEU A 723 -8.31 3.83 2.34
N MET A 724 -7.27 3.44 1.60
CA MET A 724 -7.11 2.06 1.12
C MET A 724 -6.84 1.08 2.25
N MET A 725 -6.02 1.44 3.24
CA MET A 725 -5.81 0.66 4.46
C MET A 725 -7.11 0.40 5.21
N ARG A 726 -7.92 1.45 5.42
CA ARG A 726 -9.22 1.32 6.07
C ARG A 726 -10.10 0.34 5.32
N GLU A 727 -10.26 0.48 4.01
CA GLU A 727 -11.12 -0.42 3.24
C GLU A 727 -10.63 -1.87 3.25
N GLY A 728 -9.31 -2.09 3.13
CA GLY A 728 -8.72 -3.40 3.27
C GLY A 728 -8.99 -4.06 4.63
N LEU A 729 -8.91 -3.30 5.71
CA LEU A 729 -9.25 -3.78 7.05
C LEU A 729 -10.75 -4.12 7.18
N GLN A 730 -11.64 -3.38 6.52
CA GLN A 730 -13.07 -3.73 6.49
C GLN A 730 -13.31 -5.06 5.76
N GLU A 731 -12.56 -5.33 4.69
CA GLU A 731 -12.58 -6.61 3.98
C GLU A 731 -12.04 -7.75 4.86
N CYS A 732 -10.97 -7.51 5.64
CA CYS A 732 -10.47 -8.49 6.61
C CYS A 732 -11.58 -8.95 7.57
N GLU A 733 -12.40 -8.04 8.07
CA GLU A 733 -13.48 -8.40 9.00
C GLU A 733 -14.60 -9.22 8.32
N ALA A 734 -14.91 -8.95 7.05
CA ALA A 734 -15.84 -9.79 6.29
C ALA A 734 -15.27 -11.19 6.09
N ARG A 735 -13.97 -11.30 5.78
CA ARG A 735 -13.26 -12.58 5.68
C ARG A 735 -13.27 -13.34 7.00
N ILE A 736 -12.89 -12.69 8.11
CA ILE A 736 -12.87 -13.31 9.45
C ILE A 736 -14.27 -13.78 9.85
N PHE A 737 -15.31 -13.03 9.49
CA PHE A 737 -16.70 -13.42 9.74
C PHE A 737 -17.06 -14.73 9.01
N ILE A 738 -16.72 -14.84 7.72
CA ILE A 738 -16.94 -16.06 6.92
C ILE A 738 -16.11 -17.21 7.48
N GLU A 739 -14.81 -17.02 7.69
CA GLU A 739 -13.91 -18.05 8.20
C GLU A 739 -14.36 -18.57 9.56
N ARG A 740 -14.82 -17.69 10.47
CA ARG A 740 -15.38 -18.12 11.76
C ARG A 740 -16.60 -19.02 11.59
N ALA A 741 -17.49 -18.71 10.66
CA ALA A 741 -18.66 -19.56 10.39
C ALA A 741 -18.27 -20.91 9.77
N LEU A 742 -17.14 -20.97 9.05
CA LEU A 742 -16.61 -22.22 8.49
C LEU A 742 -15.89 -23.09 9.53
N THR A 743 -15.22 -22.49 10.51
CA THR A 743 -14.38 -23.20 11.48
C THR A 743 -15.04 -23.47 12.83
N ASP A 744 -16.13 -22.77 13.16
CA ASP A 744 -16.90 -23.02 14.39
C ASP A 744 -17.94 -24.12 14.14
N ASP A 745 -17.87 -25.22 14.90
CA ASP A 745 -18.73 -26.40 14.71
C ASP A 745 -20.23 -26.09 14.77
N VAL A 746 -20.64 -25.13 15.60
CA VAL A 746 -22.05 -24.76 15.78
C VAL A 746 -22.54 -23.91 14.61
N LEU A 747 -21.72 -22.96 14.16
CA LEU A 747 -22.05 -22.13 13.00
C LEU A 747 -21.99 -22.91 11.69
N ARG A 748 -20.98 -23.78 11.54
CA ARG A 748 -20.74 -24.58 10.33
C ARG A 748 -21.91 -25.51 10.00
N LYS A 749 -22.58 -26.07 11.02
CA LYS A 749 -23.78 -26.92 10.88
C LYS A 749 -24.99 -26.18 10.31
N LYS A 750 -25.00 -24.84 10.34
CA LYS A 750 -26.08 -24.01 9.77
C LYS A 750 -25.86 -23.68 8.30
N LEU A 751 -24.69 -23.99 7.74
CA LEU A 751 -24.34 -23.67 6.35
C LEU A 751 -24.64 -24.86 5.44
N SER A 752 -25.28 -24.60 4.29
CA SER A 752 -25.44 -25.62 3.25
C SER A 752 -24.11 -25.91 2.57
N ASP A 753 -23.93 -27.13 2.05
CA ASP A 753 -22.70 -27.51 1.35
C ASP A 753 -22.40 -26.62 0.14
N GLY A 754 -23.44 -26.16 -0.55
CA GLY A 754 -23.30 -25.20 -1.66
C GLY A 754 -22.77 -23.84 -1.22
N LEU A 755 -23.18 -23.34 -0.05
CA LEU A 755 -22.65 -22.09 0.51
C LEU A 755 -21.20 -22.27 0.99
N VAL A 756 -20.88 -23.40 1.62
CA VAL A 756 -19.51 -23.74 2.05
C VAL A 756 -18.56 -23.75 0.87
N ARG A 757 -18.89 -24.49 -0.20
CA ARG A 757 -18.07 -24.54 -1.43
C ARG A 757 -17.84 -23.16 -2.03
N ARG A 758 -18.87 -22.30 -2.08
CA ARG A 758 -18.73 -20.93 -2.57
C ARG A 758 -17.83 -20.07 -1.69
N CYS A 759 -17.96 -20.16 -0.37
CA CYS A 759 -17.05 -19.49 0.56
C CYS A 759 -15.62 -19.96 0.31
N ASP A 760 -15.41 -21.26 0.10
CA ASP A 760 -14.08 -21.81 -0.10
C ASP A 760 -13.41 -21.33 -1.38
N VAL A 761 -14.14 -21.35 -2.49
CA VAL A 761 -13.66 -20.85 -3.79
C VAL A 761 -13.34 -19.36 -3.70
N LEU A 762 -14.22 -18.56 -3.10
CA LEU A 762 -14.04 -17.12 -2.94
C LEU A 762 -12.80 -16.79 -2.09
N LEU A 763 -12.65 -17.41 -0.92
CA LEU A 763 -11.51 -17.16 -0.04
C LEU A 763 -10.18 -17.59 -0.68
N ALA A 764 -10.19 -18.68 -1.45
CA ALA A 764 -9.04 -19.10 -2.22
C ALA A 764 -8.70 -18.11 -3.34
N ASP A 765 -9.70 -17.65 -4.11
CA ASP A 765 -9.52 -16.66 -5.18
C ASP A 765 -8.97 -15.33 -4.63
N ARG A 766 -9.49 -14.87 -3.47
CA ARG A 766 -8.94 -13.69 -2.78
C ARG A 766 -7.49 -13.91 -2.36
N THR A 767 -7.17 -15.07 -1.79
CA THR A 767 -5.79 -15.38 -1.40
C THR A 767 -4.86 -15.39 -2.62
N ARG A 768 -5.29 -15.96 -3.75
CA ARG A 768 -4.56 -15.87 -5.03
C ARG A 768 -4.42 -14.44 -5.50
N GLY A 769 -5.46 -13.61 -5.40
CA GLY A 769 -5.41 -12.18 -5.70
C GLY A 769 -4.32 -11.45 -4.90
N VAL A 770 -4.29 -11.65 -3.57
CA VAL A 770 -3.22 -11.12 -2.73
C VAL A 770 -1.86 -11.69 -3.16
N MET A 771 -1.80 -12.98 -3.49
CA MET A 771 -0.55 -13.61 -3.93
C MET A 771 -0.02 -13.06 -5.25
N MET A 772 -0.89 -12.81 -6.23
CA MET A 772 -0.57 -12.19 -7.51
C MET A 772 -0.07 -10.76 -7.35
N SER A 773 -0.51 -10.06 -6.29
CA SER A 773 0.03 -8.75 -5.97
C SER A 773 1.52 -8.80 -5.58
N PHE A 774 2.04 -9.95 -5.10
CA PHE A 774 3.46 -10.12 -4.81
C PHE A 774 4.27 -10.32 -6.09
N GLU A 775 5.29 -9.48 -6.27
CA GLU A 775 6.15 -9.50 -7.46
C GLU A 775 7.30 -10.51 -7.41
N ASN A 776 7.22 -11.48 -6.50
CA ASN A 776 8.35 -12.31 -6.12
C ASN A 776 8.37 -13.70 -6.73
N HIS A 777 7.72 -13.88 -7.87
CA HIS A 777 7.58 -15.19 -8.51
C HIS A 777 6.95 -16.28 -7.59
N CYS A 778 6.37 -15.89 -6.46
CA CYS A 778 5.67 -16.80 -5.55
C CYS A 778 4.39 -17.33 -6.21
N ALA A 779 3.69 -16.50 -6.97
CA ALA A 779 2.50 -16.90 -7.73
C ALA A 779 2.79 -17.90 -8.87
N CYS A 780 4.07 -18.03 -9.28
CA CYS A 780 4.45 -18.91 -10.37
C CYS A 780 5.37 -20.07 -10.01
N GLY A 781 5.62 -20.28 -8.71
CA GLY A 781 6.41 -21.42 -8.22
C GLY A 781 7.92 -21.32 -8.46
N PHE A 782 8.42 -20.26 -9.09
CA PHE A 782 9.87 -20.07 -9.33
C PHE A 782 10.63 -19.59 -8.09
N CYS A 783 9.94 -19.09 -7.06
CA CYS A 783 10.50 -18.83 -5.74
C CYS A 783 9.85 -19.70 -4.66
N ARG A 784 10.62 -20.06 -3.60
CA ARG A 784 10.06 -20.81 -2.47
C ARG A 784 9.01 -19.96 -1.74
N PRO A 785 7.76 -20.45 -1.59
CA PRO A 785 6.66 -19.71 -0.98
C PRO A 785 6.84 -19.47 0.53
N THR A 786 7.69 -20.27 1.20
CA THR A 786 8.01 -20.13 2.63
C THR A 786 8.85 -18.90 2.97
N TRP A 787 9.33 -18.14 1.97
CA TRP A 787 10.23 -17.00 2.16
C TRP A 787 9.65 -15.68 1.64
N ALA A 788 8.40 -15.39 2.04
CA ALA A 788 7.74 -14.08 1.91
C ALA A 788 8.65 -12.89 2.32
N TRP A 789 9.69 -13.14 3.12
CA TRP A 789 10.77 -12.22 3.47
C TRP A 789 11.34 -11.38 2.32
N SER A 790 11.57 -12.00 1.14
CA SER A 790 12.08 -11.27 -0.02
C SER A 790 11.03 -10.33 -0.60
N GLY A 791 9.75 -10.57 -0.34
CA GLY A 791 8.65 -9.71 -0.76
C GLY A 791 8.75 -8.45 0.04
N TRP A 792 8.57 -8.56 1.35
CA TRP A 792 8.69 -7.49 2.35
C TRP A 792 9.90 -6.60 2.13
N GLN A 793 11.11 -7.17 1.98
CA GLN A 793 12.33 -6.39 1.76
C GLN A 793 12.47 -5.75 0.37
N ARG A 794 11.92 -6.36 -0.68
CA ARG A 794 12.02 -5.82 -2.05
C ARG A 794 10.90 -4.85 -2.39
N TRP A 795 9.74 -4.89 -1.70
CA TRP A 795 8.72 -3.82 -1.74
C TRP A 795 9.29 -2.44 -1.35
N PHE A 796 10.40 -2.40 -0.59
CA PHE A 796 11.10 -1.16 -0.23
C PHE A 796 11.87 -0.51 -1.39
N ASN A 797 11.98 -1.16 -2.54
CA ASN A 797 12.62 -0.59 -3.71
C ASN A 797 11.53 -0.27 -4.75
N GLN A 798 10.95 0.94 -4.69
CA GLN A 798 10.03 1.50 -5.70
C GLN A 798 10.54 1.45 -7.17
N ARG A 799 11.75 0.93 -7.39
CA ARG A 799 12.50 0.97 -8.64
C ARG A 799 12.55 -0.37 -9.36
N ALA A 800 11.73 -1.36 -9.02
CA ALA A 800 11.85 -2.67 -9.66
C ALA A 800 10.56 -3.49 -9.83
N TYR A 801 9.39 -3.01 -9.42
CA TYR A 801 8.25 -3.91 -9.22
C TYR A 801 6.93 -3.28 -9.65
N VAL A 802 6.52 -3.54 -10.90
CA VAL A 802 5.30 -2.98 -11.51
C VAL A 802 4.29 -4.06 -11.91
N THR A 803 4.69 -5.33 -12.07
CA THR A 803 3.88 -6.35 -12.74
C THR A 803 2.78 -6.92 -11.83
N GLY A 804 3.11 -7.37 -10.62
CA GLY A 804 2.12 -7.95 -9.70
C GLY A 804 1.10 -6.92 -9.20
N TYR A 805 1.56 -5.70 -8.96
CA TYR A 805 0.70 -4.55 -8.67
C TYR A 805 -0.31 -4.27 -9.80
N VAL A 806 0.17 -4.18 -11.05
CA VAL A 806 -0.67 -3.97 -12.24
C VAL A 806 -1.65 -5.13 -12.43
N SER A 807 -1.18 -6.37 -12.26
CA SER A 807 -2.02 -7.57 -12.36
C SER A 807 -3.15 -7.54 -11.34
N TYR A 808 -2.88 -7.15 -10.09
CA TYR A 808 -3.93 -7.05 -9.07
C TYR A 808 -4.99 -6.01 -9.45
N ILE A 809 -4.58 -4.82 -9.91
CA ILE A 809 -5.52 -3.77 -10.33
C ILE A 809 -6.37 -4.23 -11.52
N GLY A 810 -5.76 -4.81 -12.55
CA GLY A 810 -6.46 -5.30 -13.73
C GLY A 810 -7.28 -6.58 -13.52
N SER A 811 -7.17 -7.24 -12.37
CA SER A 811 -7.83 -8.54 -12.12
C SER A 811 -9.27 -8.44 -11.62
N GLY A 812 -9.89 -7.26 -11.63
CA GLY A 812 -11.27 -7.07 -11.16
C GLY A 812 -11.39 -7.09 -9.62
N TRP A 813 -10.43 -6.49 -8.91
CA TRP A 813 -10.38 -6.51 -7.45
C TRP A 813 -11.66 -5.99 -6.77
N GLN A 814 -12.29 -4.95 -7.32
CA GLN A 814 -13.55 -4.41 -6.78
C GLN A 814 -14.69 -5.43 -6.82
N LYS A 815 -14.75 -6.25 -7.88
CA LYS A 815 -15.74 -7.33 -7.99
C LYS A 815 -15.54 -8.36 -6.87
N ARG A 816 -14.30 -8.79 -6.62
CA ARG A 816 -13.97 -9.68 -5.49
C ARG A 816 -14.31 -9.07 -4.13
N SER A 817 -14.21 -7.74 -3.97
CA SER A 817 -14.64 -7.06 -2.74
C SER A 817 -16.16 -7.07 -2.58
N ALA A 818 -16.92 -6.84 -3.66
CA ALA A 818 -18.38 -6.97 -3.63
C ALA A 818 -18.82 -8.40 -3.28
N GLU A 819 -18.25 -9.40 -3.95
CA GLU A 819 -18.53 -10.83 -3.71
C GLU A 819 -18.20 -11.26 -2.27
N LEU A 820 -17.14 -10.71 -1.68
CA LEU A 820 -16.81 -10.92 -0.26
C LEU A 820 -17.92 -10.44 0.67
N PHE A 821 -18.38 -9.21 0.50
CA PHE A 821 -19.44 -8.66 1.35
C PHE A 821 -20.79 -9.36 1.12
N ASP A 822 -21.10 -9.72 -0.12
CA ASP A 822 -22.33 -10.47 -0.45
C ASP A 822 -22.31 -11.87 0.14
N THR A 823 -21.17 -12.56 0.08
CA THR A 823 -20.99 -13.88 0.70
C THR A 823 -21.06 -13.78 2.22
N ALA A 824 -20.46 -12.76 2.83
CA ALA A 824 -20.63 -12.50 4.27
C ALA A 824 -22.11 -12.25 4.63
N ALA A 825 -22.88 -11.62 3.76
CA ALA A 825 -24.31 -11.40 3.96
C ALA A 825 -25.11 -12.70 3.88
N GLU A 826 -24.78 -13.58 2.94
CA GLU A 826 -25.36 -14.92 2.82
C GLU A 826 -25.07 -15.79 4.06
N VAL A 827 -23.80 -15.83 4.49
CA VAL A 827 -23.40 -16.52 5.72
C VAL A 827 -24.15 -15.97 6.92
N ALA A 828 -24.26 -14.64 7.05
CA ALA A 828 -24.99 -14.01 8.15
C ALA A 828 -26.48 -14.38 8.20
N ARG A 829 -27.13 -14.53 7.04
CA ARG A 829 -28.51 -15.04 6.95
C ARG A 829 -28.59 -16.49 7.41
N ALA A 830 -27.69 -17.35 6.94
CA ALA A 830 -27.68 -18.77 7.29
C ALA A 830 -27.43 -19.01 8.79
N VAL A 831 -26.50 -18.28 9.41
CA VAL A 831 -26.20 -18.47 10.84
C VAL A 831 -27.20 -17.79 11.80
N GLY A 832 -28.16 -17.01 11.26
CA GLY A 832 -29.20 -16.32 12.03
C GLY A 832 -28.74 -15.04 12.72
N THR A 833 -27.64 -14.43 12.29
CA THR A 833 -27.14 -13.19 12.90
C THR A 833 -27.97 -11.99 12.42
N LYS A 834 -29.06 -11.66 13.13
CA LYS A 834 -29.76 -10.36 12.98
C LYS A 834 -28.99 -9.19 13.63
N ARG A 835 -27.89 -9.47 14.34
CA ARG A 835 -26.99 -8.51 15.02
C ARG A 835 -25.51 -8.86 14.77
N PRO A 836 -24.60 -7.88 14.76
CA PRO A 836 -23.16 -8.14 14.65
C PRO A 836 -22.70 -9.06 15.79
N MET A 837 -21.95 -10.12 15.45
CA MET A 837 -21.38 -11.04 16.42
C MET A 837 -20.48 -10.27 17.41
N LYS A 838 -20.58 -10.61 18.71
CA LYS A 838 -19.86 -9.92 19.79
C LYS A 838 -18.35 -10.13 19.71
#